data_AF-A0A946W4G6-F1
#
_entry.id   AF-A0A946W4G6-F1
#
_cell.length_a   1.000
_cell.length_b   1.000
_cell.length_c   1.000
_cell.angle_alpha   90.00
_cell.angle_beta   90.00
_cell.angle_gamma   90.00
#
_symmetry.space_group_name_H-M   'P 1'
#
loop_
_entity.id
_entity.type
_entity.pdbx_description
1 polymer ?
#
loop_
_entity_poly.entity_id
_entity_poly.type
_entity_poly.pdbx_seq_one_letter_code
_entity_poly.pdbx_strand_id
1 'polypeptide(L)'
;MKYFNKTFIHFLLLGIAIFGLYWQTTNFDFVLDDRIVITHNNFVKKGIDGIAEIFGNDSMTGFLGKQPDLLAGGRYRPLSLAVFALGYELFGMDTFYFHLLNILFYLASILLLYITLSRLFNFSEKNKDSIKFDNKPYIFLAALLFAAHPVHTEAVANIKGLDEILAFLFGIGAFLFALIYFDKKKLLFMVISGISFLLSLFAKESTLPLLVAIPVSFYFFRNSSLKTVLRFFLLLLIPTVIYLLIRNGALGFLLNNNVNTTGIMNDPYIEASAGQKVGTILFTLLLYLKLLFFPHPLTHDYYPFHIEYMELYHPLSIVAFIVIASLIWVAVKGIKQRNKLAYIIFFFFITISIVSNVAINVGTFMNERFLFIPSFAFSVLIVFLFEKYIRDKKIKTAMFVIIAVLLVGFFYKSFGRIPDWKEIMSLNRVAVKVSKNSARSNCFYAISYYDEIIVEKDHEIKMEKIIESQKYIGRSLEIYPEYAEALKMKAAFAAEIYKIDKNEERLLDVFREVSAVRHVPFVDEFCAWLVHRADKNNMTNFYFDVGYNIFAVKKQNFNVALFYLQKGLDTNPLHKGILFGNCIVNFLTGNYSKSIESGNSYLQGHGENAEMYYYVGNSQIRNGQQQQGLENIEKAYQLNPELRNRKLN
;
A
#
# COMPACT_ATOMS: atom_id res chain seq x y z
N MET A 1 32.54 1.05 39.24
CA MET A 1 32.43 2.28 38.42
C MET A 1 32.91 2.15 36.97
N LYS A 2 34.08 1.58 36.63
CA LYS A 2 34.61 1.53 35.23
C LYS A 2 33.72 0.84 34.16
N TYR A 3 32.85 -0.12 34.52
CA TYR A 3 32.03 -0.87 33.55
C TYR A 3 30.71 -0.18 33.17
N PHE A 4 30.08 0.54 34.10
CA PHE A 4 28.88 1.34 33.82
C PHE A 4 29.16 2.44 32.77
N ASN A 5 30.41 2.92 32.72
CA ASN A 5 30.81 4.00 31.82
C ASN A 5 30.73 3.61 30.33
N LYS A 6 31.09 2.37 29.95
CA LYS A 6 31.15 1.97 28.53
C LYS A 6 29.79 1.68 27.90
N THR A 7 28.89 1.02 28.64
CA THR A 7 27.52 0.76 28.16
C THR A 7 26.73 2.06 28.06
N PHE A 8 26.90 2.96 29.02
CA PHE A 8 26.33 4.30 28.96
C PHE A 8 26.85 5.10 27.76
N ILE A 9 28.16 5.06 27.48
CA ILE A 9 28.73 5.67 26.27
C ILE A 9 28.10 5.11 24.99
N HIS A 10 27.92 3.79 24.87
CA HIS A 10 27.25 3.21 23.70
C HIS A 10 25.80 3.70 23.56
N PHE A 11 25.04 3.78 24.65
CA PHE A 11 23.68 4.33 24.61
C PHE A 11 23.67 5.80 24.19
N LEU A 12 24.57 6.60 24.74
CA LEU A 12 24.71 8.01 24.39
C LEU A 12 25.07 8.17 22.90
N LEU A 13 26.01 7.40 22.38
CA LEU A 13 26.41 7.45 20.97
C LEU A 13 25.29 6.99 20.03
N LEU A 14 24.53 5.96 20.39
CA LEU A 14 23.34 5.55 19.62
C LEU A 14 22.28 6.66 19.64
N GLY A 15 22.07 7.30 20.79
CA GLY A 15 21.20 8.47 20.93
C GLY A 15 21.61 9.61 20.02
N ILE A 16 22.88 10.03 20.08
CA ILE A 16 23.43 11.09 19.25
C ILE A 16 23.29 10.76 17.75
N ALA A 17 23.56 9.51 17.35
CA ALA A 17 23.41 9.08 15.97
C ALA A 17 21.95 9.18 15.46
N ILE A 18 20.99 8.71 16.26
CA ILE A 18 19.57 8.69 15.90
C ILE A 18 19.00 10.10 15.86
N PHE A 19 19.23 10.91 16.91
CA PHE A 19 18.81 12.30 16.92
C PHE A 19 19.53 13.09 15.81
N GLY A 20 20.82 12.86 15.56
CA GLY A 20 21.55 13.51 14.48
C GLY A 20 21.00 13.22 13.08
N LEU A 21 20.49 12.00 12.84
CA LEU A 21 19.86 11.63 11.57
C LEU A 21 18.46 12.20 11.42
N TYR A 22 17.61 11.97 12.43
CA TYR A 22 16.17 12.13 12.30
C TYR A 22 15.61 13.39 12.94
N TRP A 23 16.38 14.17 13.71
CA TRP A 23 15.86 15.40 14.33
C TRP A 23 15.25 16.38 13.32
N GLN A 24 15.79 16.45 12.09
CA GLN A 24 15.23 17.30 11.04
C GLN A 24 13.76 16.98 10.71
N THR A 25 13.30 15.73 10.94
CA THR A 25 11.92 15.34 10.65
C THR A 25 10.91 16.04 11.54
N THR A 26 11.32 16.59 12.69
CA THR A 26 10.39 17.31 13.57
C THR A 26 9.83 18.59 12.96
N ASN A 27 10.37 19.05 11.83
CA ASN A 27 9.85 20.18 11.05
C ASN A 27 9.19 19.73 9.73
N PHE A 28 8.81 18.46 9.60
CA PHE A 28 8.17 17.92 8.40
C PHE A 28 6.64 17.88 8.55
N ASP A 29 5.96 17.74 7.42
CA ASP A 29 4.50 17.68 7.34
C ASP A 29 3.97 16.25 7.43
N PHE A 30 2.65 16.11 7.64
CA PHE A 30 1.96 14.84 7.45
C PHE A 30 1.95 14.44 5.96
N VAL A 31 2.57 13.31 5.62
CA VAL A 31 2.73 12.83 4.24
C VAL A 31 2.12 11.43 4.03
N LEU A 32 1.68 11.13 2.80
CA LEU A 32 1.08 9.84 2.42
C LEU A 32 0.00 9.36 3.42
N ASP A 33 0.24 8.21 4.04
CA ASP A 33 -0.68 7.48 4.90
C ASP A 33 -0.92 8.20 6.24
N ASP A 34 -0.08 9.18 6.61
CA ASP A 34 -0.30 10.03 7.78
C ASP A 34 -1.67 10.72 7.71
N ARG A 35 -2.05 11.15 6.51
CA ARG A 35 -3.35 11.77 6.29
C ARG A 35 -4.50 10.80 6.54
N ILE A 36 -4.30 9.53 6.23
CA ILE A 36 -5.31 8.47 6.39
C ILE A 36 -5.44 8.06 7.85
N VAL A 37 -4.32 7.86 8.55
CA VAL A 37 -4.33 7.29 9.90
C VAL A 37 -4.40 8.35 11.01
N ILE A 38 -4.11 9.61 10.71
CA ILE A 38 -4.12 10.72 11.68
C ILE A 38 -5.10 11.80 11.22
N THR A 39 -4.76 12.52 10.13
CA THR A 39 -5.42 13.80 9.85
C THR A 39 -6.86 13.68 9.33
N HIS A 40 -7.27 12.53 8.83
CA HIS A 40 -8.64 12.25 8.39
C HIS A 40 -9.25 11.06 9.14
N ASN A 41 -8.59 10.58 10.19
CA ASN A 41 -9.10 9.46 10.98
C ASN A 41 -9.96 9.98 12.15
N ASN A 42 -11.26 9.75 12.05
CA ASN A 42 -12.23 10.23 13.05
C ASN A 42 -12.06 9.56 14.42
N PHE A 43 -11.46 8.36 14.50
CA PHE A 43 -11.22 7.72 15.79
C PHE A 43 -10.00 8.33 16.49
N VAL A 44 -8.92 8.57 15.76
CA VAL A 44 -7.72 9.22 16.31
C VAL A 44 -8.01 10.64 16.78
N LYS A 45 -8.84 11.39 16.04
CA LYS A 45 -9.26 12.75 16.41
C LYS A 45 -10.17 12.84 17.64
N LYS A 46 -10.64 11.71 18.18
CA LYS A 46 -11.36 11.67 19.47
C LYS A 46 -10.43 11.52 20.67
N GLY A 47 -9.13 11.43 20.46
CA GLY A 47 -8.17 11.24 21.54
C GLY A 47 -8.46 9.97 22.35
N ILE A 48 -8.49 10.09 23.67
CA ILE A 48 -8.71 8.94 24.58
C ILE A 48 -10.08 8.29 24.35
N ASP A 49 -11.12 9.08 24.06
CA ASP A 49 -12.48 8.57 23.84
C ASP A 49 -12.57 7.66 22.61
N GLY A 50 -11.63 7.82 21.66
CA GLY A 50 -11.55 6.99 20.45
C GLY A 50 -10.94 5.60 20.65
N ILE A 51 -10.33 5.31 21.80
CA ILE A 51 -9.56 4.06 22.01
C ILE A 51 -10.45 2.82 21.88
N ALA A 52 -11.67 2.84 22.44
CA ALA A 52 -12.58 1.71 22.32
C ALA A 52 -12.95 1.41 20.86
N GLU A 53 -13.12 2.46 20.05
CA GLU A 53 -13.44 2.34 18.62
C GLU A 53 -12.24 1.84 17.82
N ILE A 54 -11.03 2.29 18.16
CA ILE A 54 -9.77 1.82 17.56
C ILE A 54 -9.58 0.32 17.79
N PHE A 55 -9.82 -0.18 19.00
CA PHE A 55 -9.67 -1.61 19.31
C PHE A 55 -10.85 -2.46 18.80
N GLY A 56 -12.03 -1.86 18.60
CA GLY A 56 -13.24 -2.56 18.19
C GLY A 56 -13.45 -2.67 16.68
N ASN A 57 -12.63 -2.04 15.84
CA ASN A 57 -12.88 -1.94 14.39
C ASN A 57 -11.62 -2.17 13.55
N ASP A 58 -11.80 -2.28 12.22
CA ASP A 58 -10.73 -2.21 11.24
C ASP A 58 -10.02 -0.84 11.30
N SER A 59 -8.70 -0.84 11.06
CA SER A 59 -7.84 0.34 11.10
C SER A 59 -8.27 1.43 10.11
N MET A 60 -8.94 1.06 9.02
CA MET A 60 -9.40 1.97 7.97
C MET A 60 -10.79 2.54 8.25
N THR A 61 -11.57 1.98 9.17
CA THR A 61 -12.95 2.41 9.47
C THR A 61 -13.02 3.86 9.92
N GLY A 62 -12.00 4.33 10.64
CA GLY A 62 -11.93 5.74 11.08
C GLY A 62 -11.80 6.74 9.92
N PHE A 63 -11.30 6.30 8.75
CA PHE A 63 -11.14 7.12 7.55
C PHE A 63 -12.26 6.90 6.52
N LEU A 64 -12.56 5.64 6.20
CA LEU A 64 -13.55 5.26 5.17
C LEU A 64 -14.99 5.21 5.68
N GLY A 65 -15.19 5.29 7.00
CA GLY A 65 -16.45 4.91 7.65
C GLY A 65 -16.65 3.39 7.64
N LYS A 66 -17.85 2.93 8.04
CA LYS A 66 -18.24 1.50 8.01
C LYS A 66 -18.53 1.04 6.57
N GLN A 67 -17.55 1.14 5.69
CA GLN A 67 -17.60 0.64 4.31
C GLN A 67 -16.65 -0.58 4.19
N PRO A 68 -17.08 -1.78 4.63
CA PRO A 68 -16.20 -2.95 4.81
C PRO A 68 -15.67 -3.57 3.50
N ASP A 69 -16.21 -3.17 2.35
CA ASP A 69 -15.99 -3.87 1.07
C ASP A 69 -14.91 -3.24 0.17
N LEU A 70 -14.27 -2.16 0.60
CA LEU A 70 -13.29 -1.44 -0.24
C LEU A 70 -11.90 -2.10 -0.21
N LEU A 71 -11.59 -2.91 0.80
CA LEU A 71 -10.25 -3.44 1.04
C LEU A 71 -10.31 -4.90 1.49
N ALA A 72 -9.61 -5.78 0.78
CA ALA A 72 -9.50 -7.19 1.15
C ALA A 72 -8.63 -7.41 2.40
N GLY A 73 -8.96 -8.45 3.16
CA GLY A 73 -8.10 -9.03 4.20
C GLY A 73 -8.19 -8.39 5.58
N GLY A 74 -8.64 -7.14 5.70
CA GLY A 74 -8.82 -6.43 6.97
C GLY A 74 -7.50 -6.12 7.72
N ARG A 75 -7.33 -4.87 8.14
CA ARG A 75 -6.13 -4.37 8.83
C ARG A 75 -6.46 -4.11 10.29
N TYR A 76 -5.85 -4.87 11.20
CA TYR A 76 -6.06 -4.71 12.64
C TYR A 76 -4.76 -4.30 13.34
N ARG A 77 -4.53 -2.98 13.45
CA ARG A 77 -3.32 -2.38 14.03
C ARG A 77 -3.67 -1.33 15.08
N PRO A 78 -4.39 -1.72 16.15
CA PRO A 78 -4.94 -0.76 17.10
C PRO A 78 -3.87 -0.04 17.92
N LEU A 79 -2.68 -0.63 18.12
CA LEU A 79 -1.68 -0.05 19.01
C LEU A 79 -1.09 1.25 18.46
N SER A 80 -0.73 1.30 17.18
CA SER A 80 -0.21 2.54 16.56
C SER A 80 -1.26 3.64 16.52
N LEU A 81 -2.52 3.29 16.19
CA LEU A 81 -3.63 4.24 16.19
C LEU A 81 -3.91 4.78 17.60
N ALA A 82 -3.85 3.94 18.63
CA ALA A 82 -4.01 4.37 20.01
C ALA A 82 -2.88 5.32 20.45
N VAL A 83 -1.64 5.07 20.04
CA VAL A 83 -0.53 6.01 20.29
C VAL A 83 -0.75 7.34 19.58
N PHE A 84 -1.25 7.34 18.34
CA PHE A 84 -1.61 8.58 17.65
C PHE A 84 -2.77 9.32 18.32
N ALA A 85 -3.78 8.60 18.81
CA ALA A 85 -4.91 9.20 19.52
C ALA A 85 -4.46 9.85 20.84
N LEU A 86 -3.59 9.18 21.59
CA LEU A 86 -2.96 9.78 22.78
C LEU A 86 -2.09 10.99 22.43
N GLY A 87 -1.33 10.92 21.33
CA GLY A 87 -0.56 12.05 20.83
C GLY A 87 -1.44 13.25 20.49
N TYR A 88 -2.56 13.00 19.82
CA TYR A 88 -3.56 14.02 19.49
C TYR A 88 -4.20 14.64 20.73
N GLU A 89 -4.55 13.83 21.74
CA GLU A 89 -5.10 14.31 23.02
C GLU A 89 -4.14 15.29 23.72
N LEU A 90 -2.85 14.94 23.76
CA LEU A 90 -1.84 15.69 24.51
C LEU A 90 -1.30 16.90 23.76
N PHE A 91 -1.19 16.83 22.44
CA PHE A 91 -0.43 17.79 21.63
C PHE A 91 -1.20 18.33 20.41
N GLY A 92 -2.43 17.90 20.19
CA GLY A 92 -3.23 18.30 19.03
C GLY A 92 -2.63 17.79 17.71
N MET A 93 -2.70 18.62 16.66
CA MET A 93 -2.22 18.30 15.30
C MET A 93 -0.82 18.83 15.00
N ASP A 94 -0.01 19.08 16.03
CA ASP A 94 1.37 19.55 15.85
C ASP A 94 2.28 18.39 15.42
N THR A 95 2.76 18.44 14.16
CA THR A 95 3.58 17.40 13.54
C THR A 95 4.87 17.15 14.30
N PHE A 96 5.41 18.17 14.99
CA PHE A 96 6.62 18.07 15.78
C PHE A 96 6.58 16.89 16.75
N TYR A 97 5.48 16.76 17.50
CA TYR A 97 5.36 15.74 18.54
C TYR A 97 5.19 14.33 17.97
N PHE A 98 4.50 14.20 16.84
CA PHE A 98 4.36 12.91 16.17
C PHE A 98 5.71 12.39 15.65
N HIS A 99 6.51 13.27 15.03
CA HIS A 99 7.87 12.91 14.63
C HIS A 99 8.78 12.63 15.84
N LEU A 100 8.67 13.43 16.90
CA LEU A 100 9.43 13.19 18.13
C LEU A 100 9.11 11.82 18.73
N LEU A 101 7.83 11.42 18.77
CA LEU A 101 7.42 10.09 19.23
C LEU A 101 8.08 8.98 18.39
N ASN A 102 8.09 9.11 17.06
CA ASN A 102 8.79 8.15 16.19
C ASN A 102 10.27 8.04 16.53
N ILE A 103 10.97 9.17 16.72
CA ILE A 103 12.40 9.19 17.07
C ILE A 103 12.63 8.50 18.43
N LEU A 104 11.78 8.78 19.42
CA LEU A 104 11.91 8.18 20.76
C LEU A 104 11.64 6.68 20.76
N PHE A 105 10.58 6.22 20.09
CA PHE A 105 10.30 4.78 19.96
C PHE A 105 11.37 4.06 19.11
N TYR A 106 11.92 4.72 18.11
CA TYR A 106 13.03 4.18 17.34
C TYR A 106 14.29 4.06 18.20
N LEU A 107 14.64 5.09 18.98
CA LEU A 107 15.74 5.03 19.95
C LEU A 107 15.55 3.86 20.92
N ALA A 108 14.36 3.73 21.52
CA ALA A 108 14.07 2.61 22.41
C ALA A 108 14.28 1.25 21.71
N SER A 109 13.88 1.15 20.44
CA SER A 109 14.05 -0.06 19.62
C SER A 109 15.53 -0.40 19.41
N ILE A 110 16.35 0.59 19.07
CA ILE A 110 17.79 0.40 18.83
C ILE A 110 18.53 0.06 20.12
N LEU A 111 18.18 0.69 21.25
CA LEU A 111 18.75 0.36 22.54
C LEU A 111 18.41 -1.09 22.92
N LEU A 112 17.16 -1.51 22.71
CA LEU A 112 16.71 -2.86 23.00
C LEU A 112 17.32 -3.90 22.05
N LEU A 113 17.54 -3.53 20.79
CA LEU A 113 18.30 -4.30 19.81
C LEU A 113 19.73 -4.54 20.30
N TYR A 114 20.46 -3.48 20.68
CA TYR A 114 21.83 -3.60 21.19
C TYR A 114 21.90 -4.52 22.42
N ILE A 115 20.95 -4.39 23.35
CA ILE A 115 20.83 -5.25 24.53
C ILE A 115 20.56 -6.71 24.11
N THR A 116 19.66 -6.93 23.15
CA THR A 116 19.31 -8.26 22.64
C THR A 116 20.49 -8.93 21.95
N LEU A 117 21.21 -8.23 21.07
CA LEU A 117 22.43 -8.74 20.43
C LEU A 117 23.48 -9.09 21.47
N SER A 118 23.68 -8.22 22.46
CA SER A 118 24.59 -8.46 23.58
C SER A 118 24.22 -9.73 24.34
N ARG A 119 22.93 -9.96 24.62
CA ARG A 119 22.48 -11.15 25.35
C ARG A 119 22.50 -12.41 24.48
N LEU A 120 22.18 -12.29 23.20
CA LEU A 120 22.13 -13.41 22.26
C LEU A 120 23.52 -14.06 22.11
N PHE A 121 24.57 -13.24 21.95
CA PHE A 121 25.94 -13.71 21.70
C PHE A 121 26.78 -13.96 22.96
N ASN A 122 26.56 -13.26 24.08
CA ASN A 122 27.42 -13.38 25.27
C ASN A 122 26.92 -14.40 26.31
N PHE A 123 26.28 -15.49 25.87
CA PHE A 123 25.88 -16.54 26.79
C PHE A 123 27.07 -17.42 27.19
N SER A 124 27.33 -17.48 28.50
CA SER A 124 28.27 -18.42 29.11
C SER A 124 27.63 -18.99 30.36
N GLU A 125 27.66 -20.32 30.52
CA GLU A 125 27.10 -21.00 31.69
C GLU A 125 27.71 -20.54 33.01
N LYS A 126 28.94 -20.00 33.00
CA LYS A 126 29.63 -19.48 34.18
C LYS A 126 29.11 -18.11 34.66
N ASN A 127 28.22 -17.44 33.92
CA ASN A 127 27.71 -16.09 34.23
C ASN A 127 26.17 -16.02 34.27
N LYS A 128 25.49 -17.08 34.75
CA LYS A 128 24.01 -17.16 34.79
C LYS A 128 23.36 -16.05 35.64
N ASP A 129 24.01 -15.59 36.71
CA ASP A 129 23.39 -14.69 37.69
C ASP A 129 23.59 -13.19 37.44
N SER A 130 24.61 -12.80 36.65
CA SER A 130 24.90 -11.38 36.40
C SER A 130 24.34 -10.92 35.05
N ILE A 131 23.59 -9.81 35.05
CA ILE A 131 23.28 -9.04 33.83
C ILE A 131 24.55 -8.28 33.43
N LYS A 132 25.59 -8.99 33.00
CA LYS A 132 26.81 -8.37 32.49
C LYS A 132 26.62 -8.07 31.01
N PHE A 133 26.68 -6.78 30.67
CA PHE A 133 26.78 -6.31 29.30
C PHE A 133 28.24 -6.44 28.84
N ASP A 134 28.50 -7.26 27.85
CA ASP A 134 29.84 -7.32 27.25
C ASP A 134 29.97 -6.17 26.25
N ASN A 135 30.89 -5.25 26.53
CA ASN A 135 31.08 -4.01 25.75
C ASN A 135 31.94 -4.26 24.50
N LYS A 136 31.61 -5.31 23.74
CA LYS A 136 32.30 -5.64 22.50
C LYS A 136 31.96 -4.57 21.45
N PRO A 137 32.96 -3.87 20.88
CA PRO A 137 32.71 -2.74 19.98
C PRO A 137 31.92 -3.17 18.74
N TYR A 138 32.09 -4.41 18.26
CA TYR A 138 31.39 -4.91 17.08
C TYR A 138 29.89 -5.17 17.30
N ILE A 139 29.42 -5.34 18.54
CA ILE A 139 27.98 -5.41 18.84
C ILE A 139 27.36 -4.02 18.77
N PHE A 140 28.06 -3.01 19.28
CA PHE A 140 27.69 -1.61 19.12
C PHE A 140 27.66 -1.22 17.63
N LEU A 141 28.69 -1.57 16.85
CA LEU A 141 28.72 -1.29 15.41
C LEU A 141 27.58 -1.97 14.64
N ALA A 142 27.19 -3.19 15.01
CA ALA A 142 26.05 -3.87 14.39
C ALA A 142 24.70 -3.19 14.69
N ALA A 143 24.53 -2.67 15.91
CA ALA A 143 23.35 -1.88 16.28
C ALA A 143 23.35 -0.50 15.62
N LEU A 144 24.52 0.15 15.52
CA LEU A 144 24.68 1.44 14.84
C LEU A 144 24.43 1.31 13.33
N LEU A 145 24.89 0.23 12.70
CA LEU A 145 24.59 -0.05 11.28
C LEU A 145 23.10 -0.24 11.04
N PHE A 146 22.40 -0.94 11.95
CA PHE A 146 20.94 -1.02 11.89
C PHE A 146 20.32 0.37 12.04
N ALA A 147 20.71 1.13 13.06
CA ALA A 147 20.18 2.47 13.33
C ALA A 147 20.34 3.45 12.14
N ALA A 148 21.46 3.34 11.43
CA ALA A 148 21.78 4.19 10.28
C ALA A 148 21.29 3.62 8.94
N HIS A 149 20.69 2.42 8.92
CA HIS A 149 20.39 1.71 7.68
C HIS A 149 19.36 2.46 6.82
N PRO A 150 19.65 2.80 5.55
CA PRO A 150 18.77 3.61 4.71
C PRO A 150 17.37 3.05 4.47
N VAL A 151 17.19 1.73 4.41
CA VAL A 151 15.83 1.11 4.32
C VAL A 151 14.92 1.44 5.51
N HIS A 152 15.44 1.96 6.61
CA HIS A 152 14.64 2.36 7.77
C HIS A 152 14.16 3.81 7.69
N THR A 153 14.65 4.62 6.75
CA THR A 153 14.21 6.02 6.64
C THR A 153 12.72 6.13 6.37
N GLU A 154 12.14 5.22 5.58
CA GLU A 154 10.69 5.19 5.35
C GLU A 154 9.94 4.94 6.67
N ALA A 155 10.38 4.02 7.51
CA ALA A 155 9.68 3.70 8.76
C ALA A 155 9.79 4.81 9.81
N VAL A 156 10.91 5.55 9.84
CA VAL A 156 11.17 6.56 10.87
C VAL A 156 10.71 7.96 10.46
N ALA A 157 10.97 8.36 9.21
CA ALA A 157 10.61 9.70 8.73
C ALA A 157 9.12 9.83 8.40
N ASN A 158 8.44 8.75 8.04
CA ASN A 158 6.98 8.69 7.91
C ASN A 158 6.34 8.48 9.29
N ILE A 159 5.43 9.36 9.73
CA ILE A 159 4.81 9.25 11.05
C ILE A 159 4.07 7.91 11.18
N LYS A 160 3.28 7.53 10.18
CA LYS A 160 2.54 6.28 10.10
C LYS A 160 3.43 5.05 10.18
N GLY A 161 4.72 5.18 9.89
CA GLY A 161 5.74 4.13 10.07
C GLY A 161 5.94 3.69 11.52
N LEU A 162 5.34 4.38 12.50
CA LEU A 162 5.29 3.97 13.90
C LEU A 162 4.81 2.52 14.09
N ASP A 163 3.93 2.01 13.21
CA ASP A 163 3.47 0.62 13.26
C ASP A 163 4.64 -0.38 13.11
N GLU A 164 5.60 -0.13 12.23
CA GLU A 164 6.83 -0.93 12.09
C GLU A 164 7.76 -0.78 13.29
N ILE A 165 7.91 0.45 13.81
CA ILE A 165 8.79 0.74 14.93
C ILE A 165 8.30 0.03 16.20
N LEU A 166 7.01 0.16 16.53
CA LEU A 166 6.42 -0.50 17.70
C LEU A 166 6.39 -2.01 17.55
N ALA A 167 6.07 -2.50 16.35
CA ALA A 167 6.13 -3.93 16.03
C ALA A 167 7.52 -4.51 16.33
N PHE A 168 8.58 -3.85 15.87
CA PHE A 168 9.95 -4.26 16.14
C PHE A 168 10.36 -4.06 17.60
N LEU A 169 10.03 -2.93 18.23
CA LEU A 169 10.33 -2.65 19.64
C LEU A 169 9.81 -3.75 20.56
N PHE A 170 8.53 -4.08 20.42
CA PHE A 170 7.90 -5.08 21.26
C PHE A 170 8.28 -6.51 20.83
N GLY A 171 8.56 -6.73 19.54
CA GLY A 171 9.06 -8.02 19.03
C GLY A 171 10.46 -8.36 19.52
N ILE A 172 11.38 -7.38 19.48
CA ILE A 172 12.74 -7.55 20.02
C ILE A 172 12.73 -7.58 21.56
N GLY A 173 11.79 -6.87 22.20
CA GLY A 173 11.53 -7.01 23.63
C GLY A 173 11.08 -8.42 24.01
N ALA A 174 10.13 -9.00 23.27
CA ALA A 174 9.71 -10.38 23.44
C ALA A 174 10.89 -11.35 23.32
N PHE A 175 11.77 -11.11 22.35
CA PHE A 175 12.99 -11.90 22.17
C PHE A 175 13.95 -11.76 23.36
N LEU A 176 14.25 -10.53 23.79
CA LEU A 176 15.11 -10.28 24.95
C LEU A 176 14.60 -11.00 26.21
N PHE A 177 13.33 -10.82 26.53
CA PHE A 177 12.76 -11.40 27.74
C PHE A 177 12.61 -12.92 27.66
N ALA A 178 12.41 -13.48 26.46
CA ALA A 178 12.50 -14.93 26.24
C ALA A 178 13.91 -15.46 26.52
N LEU A 179 14.97 -14.73 26.09
CA LEU A 179 16.36 -15.07 26.43
C LEU A 179 16.59 -14.99 27.94
N ILE A 180 16.14 -13.92 28.61
CA ILE A 180 16.29 -13.76 30.06
C ILE A 180 15.53 -14.85 30.82
N TYR A 181 14.31 -15.19 30.40
CA TYR A 181 13.55 -16.30 30.97
C TYR A 181 14.27 -17.63 30.77
N PHE A 182 14.82 -17.89 29.58
CA PHE A 182 15.58 -19.10 29.32
C PHE A 182 16.74 -19.25 30.31
N ASP A 183 17.44 -18.15 30.60
CA ASP A 183 18.63 -18.15 31.45
C ASP A 183 18.29 -18.18 32.95
N LYS A 184 17.26 -17.43 33.39
CA LYS A 184 16.92 -17.25 34.82
C LYS A 184 15.75 -18.12 35.32
N LYS A 185 14.96 -18.69 34.41
CA LYS A 185 13.74 -19.48 34.68
C LYS A 185 12.66 -18.79 35.52
N LYS A 186 12.73 -17.46 35.74
CA LYS A 186 11.71 -16.70 36.47
C LYS A 186 10.49 -16.42 35.59
N LEU A 187 9.31 -16.89 36.00
CA LEU A 187 8.06 -16.80 35.23
C LEU A 187 7.72 -15.36 34.80
N LEU A 188 8.04 -14.35 35.62
CA LEU A 188 7.85 -12.94 35.29
C LEU A 188 8.41 -12.57 33.89
N PHE A 189 9.59 -13.06 33.53
CA PHE A 189 10.19 -12.75 32.21
C PHE A 189 9.47 -13.46 31.07
N MET A 190 8.87 -14.62 31.31
CA MET A 190 8.02 -15.29 30.32
C MET A 190 6.73 -14.49 30.10
N VAL A 191 6.12 -13.97 31.18
CA VAL A 191 4.91 -13.13 31.09
C VAL A 191 5.22 -11.84 30.34
N ILE A 192 6.32 -11.14 30.68
CA ILE A 192 6.73 -9.92 29.97
C ILE A 192 7.03 -10.22 28.50
N SER A 193 7.66 -11.36 28.18
CA SER A 193 7.88 -11.79 26.80
C SER A 193 6.56 -11.99 26.05
N GLY A 194 5.58 -12.66 26.66
CA GLY A 194 4.25 -12.87 26.08
C GLY A 194 3.47 -11.57 25.86
N ILE A 195 3.46 -10.67 26.85
CA ILE A 195 2.82 -9.35 26.74
C ILE A 195 3.49 -8.52 25.64
N SER A 196 4.83 -8.49 25.61
CA SER A 196 5.57 -7.80 24.56
C SER A 196 5.21 -8.38 23.20
N PHE A 197 5.13 -9.70 23.05
CA PHE A 197 4.77 -10.29 21.77
C PHE A 197 3.32 -9.96 21.35
N LEU A 198 2.37 -9.91 22.30
CA LEU A 198 1.00 -9.46 22.03
C LEU A 198 0.95 -8.00 21.55
N LEU A 199 1.69 -7.09 22.19
CA LEU A 199 1.78 -5.69 21.78
C LEU A 199 2.43 -5.54 20.40
N SER A 200 3.43 -6.37 20.10
CA SER A 200 4.07 -6.46 18.79
C SER A 200 3.06 -6.82 17.69
N LEU A 201 2.18 -7.80 17.94
CA LEU A 201 1.10 -8.18 17.02
C LEU A 201 0.04 -7.09 16.87
N PHE A 202 -0.34 -6.38 17.95
CA PHE A 202 -1.26 -5.25 17.88
C PHE A 202 -0.70 -4.02 17.15
N ALA A 203 0.63 -3.87 17.09
CA ALA A 203 1.25 -2.88 16.23
C ALA A 203 1.23 -3.34 14.77
N LYS A 204 1.64 -4.58 14.51
CA LYS A 204 1.65 -5.14 13.16
C LYS A 204 1.71 -6.66 13.12
N GLU A 205 0.90 -7.23 12.25
CA GLU A 205 0.85 -8.66 11.97
C GLU A 205 2.14 -9.23 11.34
N SER A 206 3.01 -8.36 10.79
CA SER A 206 4.32 -8.72 10.22
C SER A 206 5.28 -9.36 11.23
N THR A 207 4.97 -9.29 12.52
CA THR A 207 5.75 -9.86 13.62
C THR A 207 5.41 -11.32 13.91
N LEU A 208 4.33 -11.86 13.34
CA LEU A 208 3.93 -13.26 13.50
C LEU A 208 5.06 -14.27 13.26
N PRO A 209 5.97 -14.10 12.28
CA PRO A 209 7.10 -15.03 12.09
C PRO A 209 8.06 -15.12 13.29
N LEU A 210 8.07 -14.13 14.21
CA LEU A 210 8.86 -14.19 15.44
C LEU A 210 8.39 -15.31 16.39
N LEU A 211 7.13 -15.77 16.26
CA LEU A 211 6.61 -16.96 16.94
C LEU A 211 7.53 -18.18 16.71
N VAL A 212 8.12 -18.28 15.53
CA VAL A 212 9.06 -19.36 15.16
C VAL A 212 10.51 -18.91 15.36
N ALA A 213 10.85 -17.69 14.93
CA ALA A 213 12.23 -17.23 14.93
C ALA A 213 12.85 -17.10 16.34
N ILE A 214 12.06 -16.71 17.35
CA ILE A 214 12.52 -16.59 18.73
C ILE A 214 12.83 -17.97 19.33
N PRO A 215 11.90 -18.96 19.36
CA PRO A 215 12.22 -20.28 19.91
C PRO A 215 13.37 -20.99 19.21
N VAL A 216 13.45 -20.87 17.87
CA VAL A 216 14.53 -21.51 17.09
C VAL A 216 15.91 -20.97 17.48
N SER A 217 16.01 -19.73 17.97
CA SER A 217 17.27 -19.17 18.46
C SER A 217 17.90 -20.00 19.59
N PHE A 218 17.10 -20.63 20.46
CA PHE A 218 17.61 -21.44 21.57
C PHE A 218 18.33 -22.70 21.09
N TYR A 219 17.90 -23.28 19.96
CA TYR A 219 18.58 -24.43 19.37
C TYR A 219 20.00 -24.08 18.90
N PHE A 220 20.17 -22.91 18.26
CA PHE A 220 21.43 -22.46 17.66
C PHE A 220 22.37 -21.72 18.64
N PHE A 221 21.82 -20.90 19.55
CA PHE A 221 22.61 -20.05 20.44
C PHE A 221 22.72 -20.55 21.88
N ARG A 222 21.88 -21.52 22.27
CA ARG A 222 21.86 -22.09 23.63
C ARG A 222 22.03 -23.61 23.65
N ASN A 223 22.34 -24.23 22.51
CA ASN A 223 22.46 -25.69 22.37
C ASN A 223 21.27 -26.47 22.96
N SER A 224 20.06 -25.89 22.91
CA SER A 224 18.87 -26.47 23.53
C SER A 224 18.29 -27.63 22.72
N SER A 225 17.46 -28.46 23.36
CA SER A 225 16.72 -29.53 22.68
C SER A 225 15.55 -28.98 21.86
N LEU A 226 15.09 -29.73 20.84
CA LEU A 226 13.88 -29.38 20.07
C LEU A 226 12.62 -29.36 20.95
N LYS A 227 12.57 -30.17 22.02
CA LYS A 227 11.48 -30.12 23.01
C LYS A 227 11.40 -28.74 23.68
N THR A 228 12.56 -28.13 23.96
CA THR A 228 12.63 -26.78 24.52
C THR A 228 12.16 -25.74 23.49
N VAL A 229 12.56 -25.86 22.23
CA VAL A 229 12.06 -25.00 21.15
C VAL A 229 10.54 -25.08 21.05
N LEU A 230 9.97 -26.28 21.01
CA LEU A 230 8.52 -26.49 20.94
C LEU A 230 7.81 -25.90 22.17
N ARG A 231 8.36 -26.07 23.37
CA ARG A 231 7.79 -25.46 24.58
C ARG A 231 7.70 -23.94 24.47
N PHE A 232 8.75 -23.27 24.03
CA PHE A 232 8.73 -21.81 23.86
C PHE A 232 7.82 -21.36 22.73
N PHE A 233 7.73 -22.13 21.64
CA PHE A 233 6.75 -21.91 20.58
C PHE A 233 5.32 -21.94 21.13
N LEU A 234 4.96 -23.00 21.89
CA LEU A 234 3.63 -23.13 22.48
C LEU A 234 3.32 -22.01 23.48
N LEU A 235 4.32 -21.52 24.21
CA LEU A 235 4.13 -20.40 25.13
C LEU A 235 3.89 -19.07 24.41
N LEU A 236 4.56 -18.83 23.27
CA LEU A 236 4.33 -17.65 22.41
C LEU A 236 3.09 -17.81 21.52
N LEU A 237 2.58 -19.03 21.36
CA LEU A 237 1.32 -19.27 20.65
C LEU A 237 0.13 -18.68 21.41
N ILE A 238 0.18 -18.65 22.75
CA ILE A 238 -0.88 -18.08 23.60
C ILE A 238 -1.22 -16.62 23.22
N PRO A 239 -0.27 -15.65 23.24
CA PRO A 239 -0.57 -14.28 22.81
C PRO A 239 -0.97 -14.19 21.34
N THR A 240 -0.49 -15.10 20.47
CA THR A 240 -0.91 -15.15 19.07
C THR A 240 -2.40 -15.49 18.95
N VAL A 241 -2.86 -16.51 19.69
CA VAL A 241 -4.27 -16.91 19.72
C VAL A 241 -5.13 -15.78 20.31
N ILE A 242 -4.69 -15.13 21.39
CA ILE A 242 -5.38 -13.97 21.97
C ILE A 242 -5.54 -12.86 20.93
N TYR A 243 -4.47 -12.50 20.22
CA TYR A 243 -4.52 -11.52 19.13
C TYR A 243 -5.54 -11.90 18.05
N LEU A 244 -5.52 -13.15 17.58
CA LEU A 244 -6.43 -13.63 16.53
C LEU A 244 -7.90 -13.62 16.98
N LEU A 245 -8.19 -13.96 18.24
CA LEU A 245 -9.55 -13.89 18.80
C LEU A 245 -10.06 -12.46 18.86
N ILE A 246 -9.23 -11.52 19.32
CA ILE A 246 -9.57 -10.09 19.39
C ILE A 246 -9.75 -9.52 17.98
N ARG A 247 -8.83 -9.83 17.06
CA ARG A 247 -8.91 -9.46 15.65
C ARG A 247 -10.22 -9.96 15.01
N ASN A 248 -10.59 -11.22 15.26
CA ASN A 248 -11.84 -11.78 14.74
C ASN A 248 -13.06 -11.05 15.30
N GLY A 249 -13.04 -10.69 16.59
CA GLY A 249 -14.11 -9.89 17.20
C GLY A 249 -14.25 -8.49 16.58
N ALA A 250 -13.14 -7.84 16.25
CA ALA A 250 -13.12 -6.50 15.66
C ALA A 250 -13.45 -6.48 14.16
N LEU A 251 -13.00 -7.48 13.40
CA LEU A 251 -13.18 -7.52 11.94
C LEU A 251 -14.41 -8.32 11.51
N GLY A 252 -14.94 -9.21 12.36
CA GLY A 252 -16.02 -10.14 12.03
C GLY A 252 -15.57 -11.36 11.22
N PHE A 253 -14.27 -11.50 10.93
CA PHE A 253 -13.70 -12.65 10.22
C PHE A 253 -12.24 -12.91 10.61
N LEU A 254 -11.80 -14.18 10.46
CA LEU A 254 -10.47 -14.62 10.86
C LEU A 254 -9.37 -14.26 9.85
N LEU A 255 -9.60 -14.50 8.55
CA LEU A 255 -8.56 -14.35 7.52
C LEU A 255 -9.05 -13.71 6.22
N ASN A 256 -10.29 -13.99 5.79
CA ASN A 256 -10.82 -13.47 4.52
C ASN A 256 -12.27 -12.96 4.71
N ASN A 257 -12.56 -11.80 4.14
CA ASN A 257 -13.89 -11.19 4.07
C ASN A 257 -14.66 -11.54 2.78
N ASN A 258 -14.14 -12.44 1.93
CA ASN A 258 -14.70 -12.80 0.62
C ASN A 258 -14.87 -11.61 -0.34
N VAL A 259 -14.19 -10.49 -0.07
CA VAL A 259 -14.16 -9.34 -0.97
C VAL A 259 -13.19 -9.66 -2.10
N ASN A 260 -13.73 -9.89 -3.30
CA ASN A 260 -12.92 -10.04 -4.51
C ASN A 260 -12.37 -8.67 -4.91
N THR A 261 -11.17 -8.33 -4.45
CA THR A 261 -10.46 -7.17 -4.97
C THR A 261 -9.93 -7.50 -6.37
N THR A 262 -10.59 -6.98 -7.40
CA THR A 262 -10.31 -7.27 -8.82
C THR A 262 -9.33 -6.30 -9.48
N GLY A 263 -8.89 -5.26 -8.77
CA GLY A 263 -7.96 -4.28 -9.31
C GLY A 263 -6.51 -4.64 -9.01
N ILE A 264 -5.62 -4.42 -9.98
CA ILE A 264 -4.17 -4.55 -9.82
C ILE A 264 -3.65 -3.78 -8.59
N MET A 265 -4.35 -2.71 -8.16
CA MET A 265 -4.06 -1.85 -6.99
C MET A 265 -4.12 -2.60 -5.65
N ASN A 266 -4.77 -3.75 -5.61
CA ASN A 266 -4.92 -4.59 -4.43
C ASN A 266 -4.27 -5.97 -4.60
N ASP A 267 -4.03 -6.41 -5.83
CA ASP A 267 -3.27 -7.61 -6.14
C ASP A 267 -2.28 -7.33 -7.29
N PRO A 268 -0.98 -7.15 -6.99
CA PRO A 268 0.04 -6.85 -8.01
C PRO A 268 0.30 -7.98 -9.00
N TYR A 269 -0.23 -9.20 -8.78
CA TYR A 269 -0.01 -10.37 -9.63
C TYR A 269 -1.30 -10.87 -10.29
N ILE A 270 -2.40 -10.11 -10.21
CA ILE A 270 -3.71 -10.54 -10.74
C ILE A 270 -3.71 -10.78 -12.24
N GLU A 271 -2.88 -10.04 -12.98
CA GLU A 271 -2.67 -10.16 -14.42
C GLU A 271 -1.44 -11.02 -14.78
N ALA A 272 -0.68 -11.50 -13.79
CA ALA A 272 0.56 -12.22 -14.02
C ALA A 272 0.31 -13.71 -14.27
N SER A 273 1.04 -14.31 -15.21
CA SER A 273 1.13 -15.76 -15.32
C SER A 273 1.78 -16.37 -14.06
N ALA A 274 1.57 -17.66 -13.80
CA ALA A 274 2.23 -18.32 -12.66
C ALA A 274 3.77 -18.24 -12.74
N GLY A 275 4.33 -18.34 -13.96
CA GLY A 275 5.76 -18.19 -14.21
C GLY A 275 6.25 -16.76 -13.91
N GLN A 276 5.48 -15.76 -14.33
CA GLN A 276 5.77 -14.34 -14.07
C GLN A 276 5.70 -14.02 -12.58
N LYS A 277 4.68 -14.52 -11.88
CA LYS A 277 4.54 -14.34 -10.43
C LYS A 277 5.76 -14.89 -9.69
N VAL A 278 6.14 -16.14 -9.95
CA VAL A 278 7.29 -16.77 -9.27
C VAL A 278 8.61 -16.11 -9.66
N GLY A 279 8.82 -15.82 -10.95
CA GLY A 279 10.03 -15.17 -11.44
C GLY A 279 10.22 -13.77 -10.84
N THR A 280 9.13 -13.00 -10.69
CA THR A 280 9.12 -11.67 -10.06
C THR A 280 9.37 -11.77 -8.56
N ILE A 281 8.72 -12.69 -7.85
CA ILE A 281 8.93 -12.89 -6.41
C ILE A 281 10.41 -13.23 -6.12
N LEU A 282 11.01 -14.14 -6.90
CA LEU A 282 12.43 -14.49 -6.76
C LEU A 282 13.32 -13.26 -6.96
N PHE A 283 13.07 -12.49 -8.02
CA PHE A 283 13.81 -11.26 -8.29
C PHE A 283 13.66 -10.24 -7.16
N THR A 284 12.45 -10.03 -6.62
CA THR A 284 12.20 -9.15 -5.48
C THR A 284 12.94 -9.60 -4.22
N LEU A 285 13.01 -10.91 -3.94
CA LEU A 285 13.83 -11.44 -2.84
C LEU A 285 15.33 -11.15 -3.03
N LEU A 286 15.83 -11.23 -4.27
CA LEU A 286 17.20 -10.83 -4.59
C LEU A 286 17.41 -9.32 -4.38
N LEU A 287 16.44 -8.47 -4.74
CA LEU A 287 16.48 -7.04 -4.47
C LEU A 287 16.50 -6.74 -2.97
N TYR A 288 15.72 -7.45 -2.16
CA TYR A 288 15.79 -7.32 -0.69
C TYR A 288 17.17 -7.67 -0.14
N LEU A 289 17.79 -8.74 -0.62
CA LEU A 289 19.17 -9.09 -0.26
C LEU A 289 20.15 -7.98 -0.69
N LYS A 290 20.00 -7.44 -1.90
CA LYS A 290 20.80 -6.30 -2.40
C LYS A 290 20.67 -5.11 -1.46
N LEU A 291 19.45 -4.72 -1.08
CA LEU A 291 19.20 -3.53 -0.26
C LEU A 291 19.82 -3.62 1.14
N LEU A 292 20.03 -4.81 1.71
CA LEU A 292 20.72 -4.98 3.00
C LEU A 292 22.20 -4.55 2.95
N PHE A 293 22.87 -4.72 1.82
CA PHE A 293 24.29 -4.40 1.67
C PHE A 293 24.51 -3.10 0.88
N PHE A 294 23.64 -2.82 -0.08
CA PHE A 294 23.71 -1.67 -0.99
C PHE A 294 22.30 -1.09 -1.22
N PRO A 295 21.80 -0.23 -0.30
CA PRO A 295 20.46 0.34 -0.35
C PRO A 295 20.35 1.49 -1.37
N HIS A 296 20.45 1.16 -2.65
CA HIS A 296 20.32 2.10 -3.76
C HIS A 296 19.85 1.45 -5.08
N PRO A 297 18.96 2.10 -5.86
CA PRO A 297 18.19 3.29 -5.49
C PRO A 297 17.13 2.97 -4.42
N LEU A 298 16.55 4.01 -3.82
CA LEU A 298 15.45 3.88 -2.86
C LEU A 298 14.27 4.71 -3.37
N THR A 299 13.05 4.21 -3.18
CA THR A 299 11.77 4.84 -3.54
C THR A 299 10.70 4.39 -2.55
N HIS A 300 9.71 5.23 -2.28
CA HIS A 300 8.65 4.85 -1.33
C HIS A 300 7.57 3.98 -1.99
N ASP A 301 7.54 3.95 -3.33
CA ASP A 301 6.51 3.27 -4.10
C ASP A 301 7.13 2.49 -5.27
N TYR A 302 7.05 1.16 -5.18
CA TYR A 302 7.49 0.22 -6.22
C TYR A 302 6.32 -0.26 -7.09
N TYR A 303 5.13 0.35 -6.94
CA TYR A 303 3.88 -0.21 -7.42
C TYR A 303 3.14 0.78 -8.34
N PRO A 304 2.37 0.31 -9.35
CA PRO A 304 2.57 -0.94 -10.07
C PRO A 304 3.78 -0.85 -11.00
N PHE A 305 4.33 -1.97 -11.45
CA PHE A 305 5.28 -2.05 -12.59
C PHE A 305 6.60 -1.27 -12.51
N HIS A 306 6.97 -0.67 -11.37
CA HIS A 306 8.38 -0.28 -11.19
C HIS A 306 9.28 -1.52 -11.20
N ILE A 307 8.80 -2.62 -10.61
CA ILE A 307 9.30 -3.97 -10.89
C ILE A 307 8.37 -4.56 -11.95
N GLU A 308 8.87 -4.70 -13.16
CA GLU A 308 8.16 -5.36 -14.25
C GLU A 308 8.01 -6.86 -13.98
N TYR A 309 7.02 -7.49 -14.61
CA TYR A 309 6.85 -8.94 -14.52
C TYR A 309 8.08 -9.65 -15.09
N MET A 310 8.72 -10.44 -14.24
CA MET A 310 9.87 -11.24 -14.61
C MET A 310 9.45 -12.68 -14.87
N GLU A 311 9.72 -13.17 -16.06
CA GLU A 311 9.56 -14.58 -16.38
C GLU A 311 10.50 -15.46 -15.55
N LEU A 312 10.09 -16.70 -15.28
CA LEU A 312 10.90 -17.63 -14.49
C LEU A 312 12.27 -17.90 -15.14
N TYR A 313 12.32 -17.91 -16.48
CA TYR A 313 13.54 -18.12 -17.27
C TYR A 313 14.33 -16.81 -17.51
N HIS A 314 13.87 -15.67 -17.00
CA HIS A 314 14.61 -14.42 -17.08
C HIS A 314 15.97 -14.58 -16.36
N PRO A 315 17.10 -14.12 -16.93
CA PRO A 315 18.42 -14.34 -16.35
C PRO A 315 18.54 -13.88 -14.89
N LEU A 316 17.91 -12.75 -14.53
CA LEU A 316 17.93 -12.25 -13.15
C LEU A 316 17.11 -13.11 -12.19
N SER A 317 16.01 -13.72 -12.65
CA SER A 317 15.21 -14.65 -11.85
C SER A 317 15.95 -15.98 -11.62
N ILE A 318 16.72 -16.44 -12.61
CA ILE A 318 17.62 -17.60 -12.47
C ILE A 318 18.74 -17.31 -11.47
N VAL A 319 19.40 -16.15 -11.57
CA VAL A 319 20.42 -15.73 -10.60
C VAL A 319 19.81 -15.65 -9.19
N ALA A 320 18.62 -15.06 -9.05
CA ALA A 320 17.92 -14.99 -7.79
C ALA A 320 17.64 -16.38 -7.22
N PHE A 321 17.14 -17.31 -8.04
CA PHE A 321 16.91 -18.70 -7.66
C PHE A 321 18.19 -19.36 -7.15
N ILE A 322 19.31 -19.25 -7.88
CA ILE A 322 20.59 -19.86 -7.50
C ILE A 322 21.08 -19.29 -6.15
N VAL A 323 21.01 -17.97 -5.97
CA VAL A 323 21.43 -17.31 -4.71
C VAL A 323 20.56 -17.79 -3.55
N ILE A 324 19.23 -17.77 -3.69
CA ILE A 324 18.29 -18.17 -2.66
C ILE A 324 18.45 -19.66 -2.33
N ALA A 325 18.53 -20.53 -3.34
CA ALA A 325 18.73 -21.97 -3.16
C ALA A 325 20.06 -22.27 -2.46
N SER A 326 21.13 -21.55 -2.81
CA SER A 326 22.45 -21.68 -2.16
C SER A 326 22.39 -21.29 -0.69
N LEU A 327 21.72 -20.18 -0.36
CA LEU A 327 21.53 -19.75 1.04
C LEU A 327 20.71 -20.77 1.84
N ILE A 328 19.60 -21.25 1.28
CA ILE A 328 18.76 -22.27 1.92
C ILE A 328 19.56 -23.56 2.14
N TRP A 329 20.35 -23.99 1.14
CA TRP A 329 21.20 -25.18 1.27
C TRP A 329 22.25 -25.04 2.38
N VAL A 330 22.92 -23.87 2.48
CA VAL A 330 23.85 -23.57 3.58
C VAL A 330 23.13 -23.64 4.93
N ALA A 331 21.93 -23.07 5.02
CA ALA A 331 21.13 -23.07 6.24
C ALA A 331 20.76 -24.50 6.66
N VAL A 332 20.24 -25.31 5.73
CA VAL A 332 19.84 -26.70 5.98
C VAL A 332 21.03 -27.55 6.43
N LYS A 333 22.18 -27.45 5.77
CA LYS A 333 23.41 -28.15 6.19
C LYS A 333 23.87 -27.73 7.59
N GLY A 334 23.69 -26.46 7.93
CA GLY A 334 24.07 -25.91 9.23
C GLY A 334 23.12 -26.28 10.39
N ILE A 335 21.93 -26.85 10.13
CA ILE A 335 20.98 -27.25 11.19
C ILE A 335 21.62 -28.25 12.15
N LYS A 336 22.08 -29.40 11.66
CA LYS A 336 22.63 -30.47 12.51
C LYS A 336 23.87 -30.02 13.28
N GLN A 337 24.63 -29.11 12.69
CA GLN A 337 25.84 -28.53 13.27
C GLN A 337 25.55 -27.36 14.23
N ARG A 338 24.27 -26.96 14.36
CA ARG A 338 23.85 -25.77 15.13
C ARG A 338 24.63 -24.52 14.74
N ASN A 339 24.94 -24.38 13.45
CA ASN A 339 25.72 -23.26 12.95
C ASN A 339 24.90 -21.97 13.05
N LYS A 340 25.43 -20.94 13.73
CA LYS A 340 24.77 -19.64 13.88
C LYS A 340 24.45 -18.98 12.52
N LEU A 341 25.22 -19.24 11.46
CA LEU A 341 24.92 -18.78 10.11
C LEU A 341 23.60 -19.35 9.56
N ALA A 342 23.28 -20.61 9.90
CA ALA A 342 22.00 -21.20 9.50
C ALA A 342 20.83 -20.49 10.17
N TYR A 343 20.95 -20.15 11.46
CA TYR A 343 19.94 -19.32 12.14
C TYR A 343 19.76 -17.97 11.45
N ILE A 344 20.83 -17.28 11.10
CA ILE A 344 20.78 -15.97 10.44
C ILE A 344 19.97 -16.05 9.13
N ILE A 345 20.26 -17.07 8.31
CA ILE A 345 19.56 -17.28 7.03
C ILE A 345 18.10 -17.66 7.27
N PHE A 346 17.81 -18.56 8.22
CA PHE A 346 16.44 -18.90 8.58
C PHE A 346 15.67 -17.72 9.13
N PHE A 347 16.27 -16.90 9.99
CA PHE A 347 15.63 -15.71 10.53
C PHE A 347 15.19 -14.78 9.41
N PHE A 348 16.08 -14.49 8.44
CA PHE A 348 15.76 -13.65 7.29
C PHE A 348 14.59 -14.21 6.49
N PHE A 349 14.66 -15.49 6.06
CA PHE A 349 13.60 -16.08 5.24
C PHE A 349 12.27 -16.29 5.98
N ILE A 350 12.30 -16.63 7.27
CA ILE A 350 11.10 -16.74 8.11
C ILE A 350 10.43 -15.37 8.22
N THR A 351 11.18 -14.31 8.54
CA THR A 351 10.60 -12.98 8.76
C THR A 351 10.15 -12.29 7.48
N ILE A 352 10.87 -12.46 6.36
CA ILE A 352 10.43 -11.90 5.06
C ILE A 352 9.25 -12.67 4.45
N SER A 353 8.99 -13.92 4.87
CA SER A 353 7.98 -14.78 4.25
C SER A 353 6.58 -14.16 4.20
N ILE A 354 6.16 -13.47 5.26
CA ILE A 354 4.82 -12.88 5.36
C ILE A 354 4.61 -11.70 4.39
N VAL A 355 5.70 -11.06 3.94
CA VAL A 355 5.71 -9.91 3.02
C VAL A 355 6.27 -10.24 1.65
N SER A 356 6.56 -11.52 1.39
CA SER A 356 7.22 -11.99 0.16
C SER A 356 6.28 -12.22 -1.02
N ASN A 357 4.95 -12.11 -0.83
CA ASN A 357 3.93 -12.51 -1.80
C ASN A 357 3.91 -14.01 -2.18
N VAL A 358 4.70 -14.87 -1.52
CA VAL A 358 4.72 -16.32 -1.76
C VAL A 358 3.45 -17.00 -1.27
N ALA A 359 3.14 -16.84 0.02
CA ALA A 359 2.01 -17.52 0.67
C ALA A 359 0.76 -16.65 0.72
N ILE A 360 0.94 -15.34 0.91
CA ILE A 360 -0.14 -14.36 1.10
C ILE A 360 0.20 -13.15 0.23
N ASN A 361 -0.78 -12.68 -0.54
CA ASN A 361 -0.64 -11.44 -1.28
C ASN A 361 -0.73 -10.24 -0.33
N VAL A 362 0.28 -9.37 -0.33
CA VAL A 362 0.32 -8.19 0.54
C VAL A 362 -0.14 -6.90 -0.15
N GLY A 363 -0.60 -6.99 -1.41
CA GLY A 363 -1.14 -5.86 -2.18
C GLY A 363 -0.09 -4.90 -2.75
N THR A 364 1.19 -5.27 -2.73
CA THR A 364 2.28 -4.55 -3.39
C THR A 364 3.41 -5.50 -3.79
N PHE A 365 4.17 -5.16 -4.83
CA PHE A 365 5.32 -5.93 -5.27
C PHE A 365 6.42 -5.93 -4.20
N MET A 366 6.76 -4.74 -3.69
CA MET A 366 7.90 -4.49 -2.83
C MET A 366 7.68 -3.20 -2.03
N ASN A 367 8.20 -3.14 -0.82
CA ASN A 367 8.34 -1.89 -0.06
C ASN A 367 9.57 -2.01 0.86
N GLU A 368 10.32 -0.91 1.03
CA GLU A 368 11.56 -0.90 1.80
C GLU A 368 11.34 -1.21 3.28
N ARG A 369 10.22 -0.75 3.85
CA ARG A 369 9.88 -0.99 5.27
C ARG A 369 9.66 -2.47 5.59
N PHE A 370 9.39 -3.33 4.59
CA PHE A 370 9.28 -4.77 4.79
C PHE A 370 10.61 -5.41 5.23
N LEU A 371 11.75 -4.74 5.01
CA LEU A 371 13.05 -5.17 5.53
C LEU A 371 13.29 -4.78 7.00
N PHE A 372 12.39 -4.07 7.67
CA PHE A 372 12.64 -3.55 9.02
C PHE A 372 12.92 -4.64 10.06
N ILE A 373 12.10 -5.70 10.12
CA ILE A 373 12.35 -6.86 10.99
C ILE A 373 13.43 -7.79 10.39
N PRO A 374 13.38 -8.17 9.09
CA PRO A 374 14.38 -9.05 8.49
C PRO A 374 15.83 -8.53 8.57
N SER A 375 16.05 -7.21 8.55
CA SER A 375 17.40 -6.62 8.69
C SER A 375 18.05 -6.91 10.05
N PHE A 376 17.31 -7.38 11.05
CA PHE A 376 17.91 -7.92 12.28
C PHE A 376 18.89 -9.05 11.98
N ALA A 377 18.59 -9.91 10.99
CA ALA A 377 19.51 -10.96 10.55
C ALA A 377 20.84 -10.38 10.06
N PHE A 378 20.84 -9.22 9.41
CA PHE A 378 22.05 -8.53 8.97
C PHE A 378 22.89 -8.06 10.16
N SER A 379 22.29 -7.50 11.21
CA SER A 379 23.00 -7.17 12.45
C SER A 379 23.59 -8.40 13.14
N VAL A 380 22.84 -9.51 13.21
CA VAL A 380 23.33 -10.78 13.77
C VAL A 380 24.48 -11.34 12.93
N LEU A 381 24.42 -11.22 11.59
CA LEU A 381 25.49 -11.62 10.68
C LEU A 381 26.79 -10.89 10.96
N ILE A 382 26.74 -9.56 11.14
CA ILE A 382 27.92 -8.76 11.45
C ILE A 382 28.58 -9.26 12.73
N VAL A 383 27.82 -9.42 13.81
CA VAL A 383 28.36 -9.92 15.10
C VAL A 383 28.95 -11.32 14.93
N PHE A 384 28.27 -12.22 14.21
CA PHE A 384 28.75 -13.57 13.94
C PHE A 384 30.08 -13.59 13.18
N LEU A 385 30.21 -12.80 12.11
CA LEU A 385 31.44 -12.72 11.33
C LEU A 385 32.60 -12.24 12.20
N PHE A 386 32.36 -11.24 13.07
CA PHE A 386 33.39 -10.77 13.99
C PHE A 386 33.77 -11.88 14.96
N GLU A 387 32.83 -12.53 15.65
CA GLU A 387 33.17 -13.65 16.55
C GLU A 387 33.98 -14.75 15.87
N LYS A 388 33.66 -15.07 14.61
CA LYS A 388 34.34 -16.12 13.86
C LYS A 388 35.77 -15.75 13.46
N TYR A 389 36.01 -14.50 13.06
CA TYR A 389 37.27 -14.08 12.43
C TYR A 389 38.09 -13.04 13.21
N ILE A 390 37.64 -12.59 14.40
CA ILE A 390 38.31 -11.52 15.18
C ILE A 390 39.77 -11.84 15.56
N ARG A 391 40.16 -13.12 15.59
CA ARG A 391 41.50 -13.56 15.97
C ARG A 391 42.54 -13.30 14.89
N ASP A 392 42.13 -13.26 13.62
CA ASP A 392 43.01 -12.90 12.52
C ASP A 392 43.12 -11.38 12.42
N LYS A 393 44.31 -10.83 12.66
CA LYS A 393 44.53 -9.37 12.66
C LYS A 393 44.23 -8.73 11.30
N LYS A 394 44.58 -9.37 10.18
CA LYS A 394 44.35 -8.82 8.84
C LYS A 394 42.86 -8.81 8.52
N ILE A 395 42.17 -9.93 8.76
CA ILE A 395 40.72 -10.02 8.54
C ILE A 395 39.98 -9.07 9.47
N LYS A 396 40.35 -9.01 10.76
CA LYS A 396 39.77 -8.07 11.72
C LYS A 396 39.86 -6.63 11.22
N THR A 397 41.04 -6.17 10.81
CA THR A 397 41.22 -4.80 10.31
C THR A 397 40.36 -4.56 9.07
N ALA A 398 40.38 -5.49 8.10
CA ALA A 398 39.54 -5.39 6.91
C ALA A 398 38.04 -5.29 7.25
N MET A 399 37.56 -6.07 8.21
CA MET A 399 36.17 -6.01 8.68
C MET A 399 35.84 -4.66 9.32
N PHE A 400 36.71 -4.09 10.16
CA PHE A 400 36.48 -2.76 10.73
C PHE A 400 36.44 -1.68 9.63
N VAL A 401 37.33 -1.76 8.63
CA VAL A 401 37.33 -0.85 7.49
C VAL A 401 36.03 -0.97 6.68
N ILE A 402 35.61 -2.19 6.34
CA ILE A 402 34.36 -2.43 5.61
C ILE A 402 33.16 -1.86 6.38
N ILE A 403 33.10 -2.11 7.69
CA ILE A 403 32.02 -1.59 8.54
C ILE A 403 32.05 -0.07 8.62
N ALA A 404 33.23 0.55 8.70
CA ALA A 404 33.35 2.00 8.67
C ALA A 404 32.86 2.59 7.34
N VAL A 405 33.23 1.98 6.21
CA VAL A 405 32.76 2.38 4.87
C VAL A 405 31.25 2.23 4.76
N LEU A 406 30.69 1.09 5.21
CA LEU A 406 29.24 0.87 5.23
C LEU A 406 28.53 1.89 6.12
N LEU A 407 29.04 2.18 7.31
CA LEU A 407 28.47 3.18 8.21
C LEU A 407 28.45 4.55 7.54
N VAL A 408 29.57 5.02 7.00
CA VAL A 408 29.62 6.32 6.31
C VAL A 408 28.64 6.36 5.13
N GLY A 409 28.60 5.31 4.32
CA GLY A 409 27.67 5.20 3.20
C GLY A 409 26.20 5.18 3.64
N PHE A 410 25.90 4.48 4.73
CA PHE A 410 24.55 4.38 5.30
C PHE A 410 24.10 5.71 5.90
N PHE A 411 24.95 6.37 6.70
CA PHE A 411 24.67 7.71 7.21
C PHE A 411 24.45 8.71 6.07
N TYR A 412 25.34 8.73 5.07
CA TYR A 412 25.21 9.62 3.92
C TYR A 412 23.90 9.37 3.17
N LYS A 413 23.58 8.10 2.88
CA LYS A 413 22.38 7.75 2.13
C LYS A 413 21.10 8.00 2.92
N SER A 414 21.09 7.72 4.22
CA SER A 414 19.95 8.00 5.11
C SER A 414 19.73 9.50 5.27
N PHE A 415 20.79 10.26 5.57
CA PHE A 415 20.72 11.71 5.73
C PHE A 415 20.23 12.41 4.47
N GLY A 416 20.65 11.95 3.28
CA GLY A 416 20.17 12.47 2.00
C GLY A 416 18.75 12.01 1.62
N ARG A 417 18.25 10.91 2.19
CA ARG A 417 16.91 10.36 1.92
C ARG A 417 15.83 10.93 2.83
N ILE A 418 16.19 11.34 4.04
CA ILE A 418 15.22 11.87 5.01
C ILE A 418 14.48 13.12 4.47
N PRO A 419 15.13 14.13 3.85
CA PRO A 419 14.43 15.28 3.28
C PRO A 419 13.39 14.94 2.19
N ASP A 420 13.47 13.76 1.57
CA ASP A 420 12.45 13.31 0.63
C ASP A 420 11.09 13.17 1.32
N TRP A 421 11.05 12.96 2.64
CA TRP A 421 9.83 12.83 3.45
C TRP A 421 9.30 14.16 4.01
N LYS A 422 9.90 15.29 3.63
CA LYS A 422 9.54 16.61 4.17
C LYS A 422 8.08 17.00 3.89
N GLU A 423 7.66 16.85 2.64
CA GLU A 423 6.33 17.22 2.15
C GLU A 423 5.92 16.28 1.00
N ILE A 424 4.64 16.27 0.64
CA ILE A 424 4.12 15.38 -0.41
C ILE A 424 4.81 15.62 -1.76
N MET A 425 5.07 16.88 -2.10
CA MET A 425 5.73 17.27 -3.35
C MET A 425 7.16 16.73 -3.44
N SER A 426 7.98 16.89 -2.38
CA SER A 426 9.36 16.38 -2.38
C SER A 426 9.40 14.86 -2.49
N LEU A 427 8.49 14.17 -1.80
CA LEU A 427 8.41 12.72 -1.77
C LEU A 427 8.04 12.14 -3.14
N ASN A 428 7.03 12.72 -3.80
CA ASN A 428 6.58 12.30 -5.12
C ASN A 428 7.59 12.67 -6.22
N ARG A 429 8.30 13.80 -6.07
CA ARG A 429 9.36 14.22 -7.00
C ARG A 429 10.49 13.21 -7.07
N VAL A 430 10.90 12.64 -5.94
CA VAL A 430 11.94 11.61 -5.93
C VAL A 430 11.38 10.27 -6.41
N ALA A 431 10.15 9.93 -6.03
CA ALA A 431 9.50 8.70 -6.47
C ALA A 431 9.40 8.62 -8.00
N VAL A 432 8.95 9.67 -8.68
CA VAL A 432 8.83 9.64 -10.15
C VAL A 432 10.19 9.56 -10.87
N LYS A 433 11.27 10.06 -10.25
CA LYS A 433 12.64 9.95 -10.80
C LYS A 433 13.20 8.53 -10.74
N VAL A 434 12.85 7.77 -9.70
CA VAL A 434 13.32 6.39 -9.49
C VAL A 434 12.33 5.38 -10.09
N SER A 435 11.06 5.51 -9.74
CA SER A 435 9.93 4.68 -10.17
C SER A 435 9.30 5.16 -11.48
N LYS A 436 10.12 5.42 -12.51
CA LYS A 436 9.65 5.97 -13.80
C LYS A 436 8.59 5.10 -14.50
N ASN A 437 8.66 3.79 -14.28
CA ASN A 437 7.71 2.80 -14.81
C ASN A 437 6.53 2.53 -13.86
N SER A 438 6.34 3.33 -12.81
CA SER A 438 5.14 3.25 -11.97
C SER A 438 4.03 4.18 -12.45
N ALA A 439 2.88 3.60 -12.81
CA ALA A 439 1.68 4.37 -13.11
C ALA A 439 1.27 5.25 -11.91
N ARG A 440 1.35 4.71 -10.69
CA ARG A 440 0.96 5.40 -9.46
C ARG A 440 1.90 6.55 -9.12
N SER A 441 3.22 6.35 -9.17
CA SER A 441 4.19 7.41 -8.88
C SER A 441 4.07 8.58 -9.85
N ASN A 442 3.86 8.30 -11.15
CA ASN A 442 3.60 9.35 -12.14
C ASN A 442 2.30 10.12 -11.83
N CYS A 443 1.22 9.40 -11.49
CA CYS A 443 -0.05 10.03 -11.13
C CYS A 443 0.04 10.87 -9.83
N PHE A 444 0.71 10.36 -8.80
CA PHE A 444 0.84 11.02 -7.51
C PHE A 444 1.70 12.29 -7.61
N TYR A 445 2.70 12.28 -8.50
CA TYR A 445 3.45 13.50 -8.80
C TYR A 445 2.54 14.57 -9.44
N ALA A 446 1.72 14.20 -10.43
CA ALA A 446 0.75 15.12 -11.02
C ALA A 446 -0.30 15.63 -10.01
N ILE A 447 -0.78 14.77 -9.11
CA ILE A 447 -1.69 15.17 -8.01
C ILE A 447 -1.04 16.24 -7.12
N SER A 448 0.26 16.13 -6.85
CA SER A 448 0.96 17.11 -6.01
C SER A 448 0.97 18.51 -6.64
N TYR A 449 1.07 18.59 -7.97
CA TYR A 449 0.92 19.85 -8.69
C TYR A 449 -0.52 20.35 -8.71
N TYR A 450 -1.51 19.45 -8.75
CA TYR A 450 -2.92 19.82 -8.78
C TYR A 450 -3.32 20.64 -7.54
N ASP A 451 -2.82 20.25 -6.36
CA ASP A 451 -3.03 21.00 -5.12
C ASP A 451 -2.47 22.44 -5.21
N GLU A 452 -1.33 22.64 -5.87
CA GLU A 452 -0.76 23.96 -6.13
C GLU A 452 -1.52 24.74 -7.23
N ILE A 453 -2.00 24.05 -8.26
CA ILE A 453 -2.74 24.62 -9.41
C ILE A 453 -4.09 25.21 -8.99
N ILE A 454 -4.77 24.59 -8.02
CA ILE A 454 -6.07 25.08 -7.55
C ILE A 454 -5.94 26.43 -6.84
N VAL A 455 -4.87 26.63 -6.08
CA VAL A 455 -4.65 27.87 -5.30
C VAL A 455 -3.92 28.96 -6.08
N GLU A 456 -3.26 28.61 -7.19
CA GLU A 456 -2.56 29.55 -8.06
C GLU A 456 -3.53 30.50 -8.77
N LYS A 457 -3.24 31.80 -8.70
CA LYS A 457 -4.05 32.86 -9.28
C LYS A 457 -3.53 33.31 -10.64
N ASP A 458 -2.24 33.17 -10.89
CA ASP A 458 -1.64 33.54 -12.17
C ASP A 458 -1.95 32.49 -13.25
N HIS A 459 -2.59 32.91 -14.33
CA HIS A 459 -3.02 32.01 -15.40
C HIS A 459 -1.85 31.40 -16.19
N GLU A 460 -0.74 32.12 -16.37
CA GLU A 460 0.42 31.61 -17.13
C GLU A 460 1.13 30.53 -16.32
N ILE A 461 1.40 30.80 -15.04
CA ILE A 461 2.02 29.83 -14.12
C ILE A 461 1.12 28.60 -13.98
N LYS A 462 -0.19 28.81 -13.86
CA LYS A 462 -1.17 27.73 -13.77
C LYS A 462 -1.14 26.85 -15.01
N MET A 463 -1.11 27.42 -16.21
CA MET A 463 -1.02 26.67 -17.46
C MET A 463 0.30 25.92 -17.61
N GLU A 464 1.43 26.51 -17.20
CA GLU A 464 2.74 25.83 -17.20
C GLU A 464 2.71 24.58 -16.31
N LYS A 465 2.20 24.69 -15.08
CA LYS A 465 2.05 23.57 -14.15
C LYS A 465 1.11 22.49 -14.69
N ILE A 466 0.01 22.87 -15.35
CA ILE A 466 -0.92 21.91 -15.97
C ILE A 466 -0.21 21.15 -17.10
N ILE A 467 0.50 21.84 -17.99
CA ILE A 467 1.23 21.22 -19.10
C ILE A 467 2.30 20.25 -18.58
N GLU A 468 3.04 20.64 -17.54
CA GLU A 468 4.00 19.75 -16.89
C GLU A 468 3.30 18.50 -16.31
N SER A 469 2.20 18.69 -15.57
CA SER A 469 1.44 17.60 -14.94
C SER A 469 0.86 16.61 -15.96
N GLN A 470 0.40 17.11 -17.10
CA GLN A 470 -0.15 16.27 -18.17
C GLN A 470 0.86 15.28 -18.76
N LYS A 471 2.16 15.60 -18.76
CA LYS A 471 3.21 14.66 -19.19
C LYS A 471 3.24 13.41 -18.29
N TYR A 472 3.12 13.62 -16.98
CA TYR A 472 3.14 12.52 -16.01
C TYR A 472 1.82 11.74 -16.01
N ILE A 473 0.66 12.40 -16.18
CA ILE A 473 -0.61 11.70 -16.38
C ILE A 473 -0.58 10.87 -17.66
N GLY A 474 -0.07 11.42 -18.76
CA GLY A 474 0.12 10.69 -20.01
C GLY A 474 0.96 9.43 -19.80
N ARG A 475 2.13 9.57 -19.16
CA ARG A 475 2.99 8.42 -18.83
C ARG A 475 2.30 7.40 -17.94
N SER A 476 1.52 7.86 -16.96
CA SER A 476 0.74 6.99 -16.07
C SER A 476 -0.26 6.13 -16.85
N LEU A 477 -0.99 6.74 -17.79
CA LEU A 477 -1.98 6.08 -18.64
C LEU A 477 -1.36 5.23 -19.76
N GLU A 478 -0.14 5.55 -20.22
CA GLU A 478 0.62 4.65 -21.10
C GLU A 478 0.97 3.33 -20.39
N ILE A 479 1.34 3.41 -19.11
CA ILE A 479 1.71 2.23 -18.30
C ILE A 479 0.46 1.44 -17.93
N TYR A 480 -0.61 2.12 -17.48
CA TYR A 480 -1.86 1.49 -17.09
C TYR A 480 -3.07 2.32 -17.55
N PRO A 481 -3.62 2.04 -18.76
CA PRO A 481 -4.68 2.85 -19.37
C PRO A 481 -5.96 2.97 -18.54
N GLU A 482 -6.32 1.94 -17.77
CA GLU A 482 -7.55 1.91 -16.97
C GLU A 482 -7.40 2.54 -15.57
N TYR A 483 -6.27 3.18 -15.29
CA TYR A 483 -5.99 3.71 -13.95
C TYR A 483 -6.98 4.81 -13.55
N ALA A 484 -7.85 4.49 -12.59
CA ALA A 484 -8.95 5.35 -12.13
C ALA A 484 -8.50 6.77 -11.78
N GLU A 485 -7.47 6.88 -10.93
CA GLU A 485 -7.00 8.17 -10.41
C GLU A 485 -6.33 9.01 -11.50
N ALA A 486 -5.57 8.39 -12.41
CA ALA A 486 -4.96 9.12 -13.51
C ALA A 486 -6.00 9.62 -14.52
N LEU A 487 -7.05 8.83 -14.79
CA LEU A 487 -8.17 9.25 -15.65
C LEU A 487 -9.00 10.37 -15.01
N LYS A 488 -9.27 10.27 -13.69
CA LYS A 488 -9.86 11.35 -12.91
C LYS A 488 -9.02 12.62 -13.01
N MET A 489 -7.70 12.50 -12.91
CA MET A 489 -6.82 13.65 -13.00
C MET A 489 -6.74 14.25 -14.41
N LYS A 490 -6.76 13.42 -15.45
CA LYS A 490 -6.88 13.89 -16.84
C LYS A 490 -8.14 14.74 -17.03
N ALA A 491 -9.28 14.29 -16.51
CA ALA A 491 -10.54 15.05 -16.55
C ALA A 491 -10.44 16.35 -15.72
N ALA A 492 -9.87 16.30 -14.52
CA ALA A 492 -9.74 17.48 -13.66
C ALA A 492 -8.82 18.55 -14.26
N PHE A 493 -7.71 18.18 -14.91
CA PHE A 493 -6.87 19.15 -15.62
C PHE A 493 -7.59 19.77 -16.82
N ALA A 494 -8.39 19.00 -17.56
CA ALA A 494 -9.21 19.55 -18.64
C ALA A 494 -10.23 20.57 -18.09
N ALA A 495 -10.85 20.28 -16.94
CA ALA A 495 -11.75 21.20 -16.26
C ALA A 495 -11.05 22.50 -15.82
N GLU A 496 -9.81 22.43 -15.31
CA GLU A 496 -9.03 23.62 -14.96
C GLU A 496 -8.62 24.44 -16.20
N ILE A 497 -8.27 23.80 -17.31
CA ILE A 497 -8.01 24.48 -18.59
C ILE A 497 -9.27 25.21 -19.06
N TYR A 498 -10.42 24.54 -19.05
CA TYR A 498 -11.70 25.13 -19.43
C TYR A 498 -12.06 26.36 -18.59
N LYS A 499 -11.73 26.36 -17.29
CA LYS A 499 -11.97 27.53 -16.43
C LYS A 499 -11.22 28.77 -16.92
N ILE A 500 -10.10 28.60 -17.63
CA ILE A 500 -9.24 29.65 -18.18
C ILE A 500 -9.67 29.99 -19.61
N ASP A 501 -9.68 29.03 -20.54
CA ASP A 501 -9.87 29.27 -21.97
C ASP A 501 -11.34 29.28 -22.43
N LYS A 502 -12.26 28.76 -21.61
CA LYS A 502 -13.69 28.56 -21.92
C LYS A 502 -13.95 27.70 -23.17
N ASN A 503 -12.98 26.90 -23.62
CA ASN A 503 -13.13 26.02 -24.78
C ASN A 503 -13.89 24.74 -24.38
N GLU A 504 -15.21 24.79 -24.60
CA GLU A 504 -16.13 23.72 -24.24
C GLU A 504 -15.92 22.44 -25.06
N GLU A 505 -15.69 22.55 -26.37
CA GLU A 505 -15.51 21.41 -27.27
C GLU A 505 -14.30 20.57 -26.82
N ARG A 506 -13.18 21.24 -26.54
CA ARG A 506 -11.96 20.60 -26.02
C ARG A 506 -12.19 19.88 -24.69
N LEU A 507 -12.97 20.48 -23.78
CA LEU A 507 -13.30 19.85 -22.50
C LEU A 507 -14.11 18.57 -22.71
N LEU A 508 -15.18 18.67 -23.51
CA LEU A 508 -16.09 17.56 -23.75
C LEU A 508 -15.39 16.41 -24.49
N ASP A 509 -14.45 16.70 -25.39
CA ASP A 509 -13.63 15.69 -26.05
C ASP A 509 -12.77 14.90 -25.06
N VAL A 510 -12.09 15.59 -24.13
CA VAL A 510 -11.32 14.89 -23.09
C VAL A 510 -12.24 14.05 -22.19
N PHE A 511 -13.43 14.54 -21.86
CA PHE A 511 -14.40 13.78 -21.09
C PHE A 511 -14.93 12.54 -21.84
N ARG A 512 -15.12 12.64 -23.17
CA ARG A 512 -15.46 11.49 -24.03
C ARG A 512 -14.32 10.46 -24.03
N GLU A 513 -13.08 10.89 -24.20
CA GLU A 513 -11.90 10.01 -24.15
C GLU A 513 -11.80 9.27 -22.82
N VAL A 514 -11.96 9.98 -21.71
CA VAL A 514 -11.91 9.39 -20.36
C VAL A 514 -13.05 8.38 -20.17
N SER A 515 -14.27 8.77 -20.56
CA SER A 515 -15.47 7.91 -20.47
C SER A 515 -15.38 6.66 -21.35
N ALA A 516 -14.70 6.77 -22.50
CA ALA A 516 -14.45 5.65 -23.40
C ALA A 516 -13.62 4.54 -22.73
N VAL A 517 -12.75 4.91 -21.79
CA VAL A 517 -11.98 3.95 -21.01
C VAL A 517 -12.79 3.41 -19.84
N ARG A 518 -13.36 4.28 -18.99
CA ARG A 518 -14.18 3.86 -17.84
C ARG A 518 -15.11 4.99 -17.37
N HIS A 519 -16.12 4.63 -16.58
CA HIS A 519 -16.92 5.61 -15.87
C HIS A 519 -16.08 6.29 -14.77
N VAL A 520 -16.11 7.63 -14.75
CA VAL A 520 -15.34 8.47 -13.82
C VAL A 520 -16.30 9.45 -13.14
N PRO A 521 -16.61 9.28 -11.84
CA PRO A 521 -17.59 10.11 -11.13
C PRO A 521 -17.33 11.62 -11.18
N PHE A 522 -16.06 12.03 -11.22
CA PHE A 522 -15.69 13.44 -11.36
C PHE A 522 -16.26 14.10 -12.63
N VAL A 523 -16.36 13.34 -13.75
CA VAL A 523 -16.96 13.85 -14.99
C VAL A 523 -18.42 14.20 -14.76
N ASP A 524 -19.15 13.37 -14.01
CA ASP A 524 -20.57 13.58 -13.70
C ASP A 524 -20.78 14.82 -12.83
N GLU A 525 -19.96 14.95 -11.77
CA GLU A 525 -19.97 16.08 -10.86
C GLU A 525 -19.69 17.39 -11.59
N PHE A 526 -18.68 17.40 -12.47
CA PHE A 526 -18.33 18.59 -13.25
C PHE A 526 -19.41 18.92 -14.29
N CYS A 527 -19.96 17.91 -14.97
CA CYS A 527 -21.03 18.11 -15.95
C CYS A 527 -22.30 18.69 -15.31
N ALA A 528 -22.63 18.29 -14.07
CA ALA A 528 -23.74 18.88 -13.34
C ALA A 528 -23.56 20.39 -13.07
N TRP A 529 -22.33 20.83 -12.88
CA TRP A 529 -22.00 22.27 -12.77
C TRP A 529 -21.97 22.96 -14.15
N LEU A 530 -21.48 22.27 -15.17
CA LEU A 530 -21.27 22.79 -16.52
C LEU A 530 -22.57 23.00 -17.29
N VAL A 531 -23.58 22.13 -17.11
CA VAL A 531 -24.83 22.13 -17.90
C VAL A 531 -25.61 23.46 -17.85
N HIS A 532 -25.44 24.23 -16.77
CA HIS A 532 -26.07 25.54 -16.62
C HIS A 532 -25.26 26.70 -17.24
N ARG A 533 -24.11 26.41 -17.85
CA ARG A 533 -23.11 27.38 -18.33
C ARG A 533 -22.64 27.11 -19.76
N ALA A 534 -22.73 25.87 -20.21
CA ALA A 534 -22.36 25.41 -21.53
C ALA A 534 -23.53 25.50 -22.53
N ASP A 535 -23.21 25.35 -23.81
CA ASP A 535 -24.23 25.22 -24.85
C ASP A 535 -25.06 23.94 -24.66
N LYS A 536 -26.38 24.08 -24.73
CA LYS A 536 -27.31 22.97 -24.49
C LYS A 536 -27.16 21.86 -25.51
N ASN A 537 -26.88 22.17 -26.78
CA ASN A 537 -26.77 21.17 -27.82
C ASN A 537 -25.47 20.38 -27.66
N ASN A 538 -24.36 21.06 -27.39
CA ASN A 538 -23.07 20.41 -27.12
C ASN A 538 -23.14 19.46 -25.92
N MET A 539 -23.72 19.91 -24.79
CA MET A 539 -23.93 19.06 -23.62
C MET A 539 -24.83 17.85 -23.94
N THR A 540 -25.91 18.08 -24.69
CA THR A 540 -26.83 16.99 -25.06
C THR A 540 -26.17 15.97 -25.99
N ASN A 541 -25.37 16.45 -26.95
CA ASN A 541 -24.58 15.61 -27.85
C ASN A 541 -23.55 14.79 -27.07
N PHE A 542 -22.84 15.42 -26.13
CA PHE A 542 -21.93 14.73 -25.21
C PHE A 542 -22.64 13.62 -24.43
N TYR A 543 -23.81 13.90 -23.84
CA TYR A 543 -24.57 12.89 -23.11
C TYR A 543 -25.06 11.74 -24.00
N PHE A 544 -25.41 12.02 -25.25
CA PHE A 544 -25.74 10.98 -26.23
C PHE A 544 -24.53 10.11 -26.56
N ASP A 545 -23.38 10.73 -26.86
CA ASP A 545 -22.14 10.01 -27.18
C ASP A 545 -21.69 9.13 -26.04
N VAL A 546 -21.64 9.67 -24.82
CA VAL A 546 -21.20 8.90 -23.65
C VAL A 546 -22.23 7.85 -23.28
N GLY A 547 -23.51 8.21 -23.18
CA GLY A 547 -24.57 7.30 -22.77
C GLY A 547 -24.80 6.16 -23.76
N TYR A 548 -25.11 6.50 -25.02
CA TYR A 548 -25.48 5.51 -26.03
C TYR A 548 -24.24 4.92 -26.73
N ASN A 549 -23.43 5.75 -27.38
CA ASN A 549 -22.34 5.25 -28.24
C ASN A 549 -21.24 4.53 -27.44
N ILE A 550 -20.87 5.05 -26.26
CA ILE A 550 -19.83 4.46 -25.42
C ILE A 550 -20.41 3.40 -24.48
N PHE A 551 -21.31 3.77 -23.57
CA PHE A 551 -21.72 2.84 -22.51
C PHE A 551 -22.72 1.78 -22.96
N ALA A 552 -23.73 2.13 -23.77
CA ALA A 552 -24.68 1.12 -24.25
C ALA A 552 -24.10 0.24 -25.35
N VAL A 553 -23.55 0.82 -26.42
CA VAL A 553 -23.13 0.08 -27.61
C VAL A 553 -21.78 -0.61 -27.40
N LYS A 554 -20.73 0.14 -27.05
CA LYS A 554 -19.37 -0.42 -26.96
C LYS A 554 -19.14 -1.22 -25.68
N LYS A 555 -19.61 -0.74 -24.53
CA LYS A 555 -19.35 -1.38 -23.22
C LYS A 555 -20.47 -2.26 -22.70
N GLN A 556 -21.67 -2.20 -23.28
CA GLN A 556 -22.87 -2.91 -22.80
C GLN A 556 -23.18 -2.68 -21.30
N ASN A 557 -22.80 -1.51 -20.77
CA ASN A 557 -23.11 -1.09 -19.41
C ASN A 557 -24.36 -0.19 -19.42
N PHE A 558 -25.53 -0.84 -19.45
CA PHE A 558 -26.80 -0.14 -19.59
C PHE A 558 -27.16 0.76 -18.39
N ASN A 559 -26.64 0.46 -17.19
CA ASN A 559 -26.89 1.29 -16.01
C ASN A 559 -26.26 2.69 -16.16
N VAL A 560 -24.99 2.73 -16.54
CA VAL A 560 -24.28 4.01 -16.80
C VAL A 560 -24.81 4.68 -18.06
N ALA A 561 -25.18 3.90 -19.08
CA ALA A 561 -25.82 4.44 -20.28
C ALA A 561 -27.11 5.20 -19.98
N LEU A 562 -28.02 4.59 -19.22
CA LEU A 562 -29.29 5.21 -18.82
C LEU A 562 -29.07 6.46 -17.96
N PHE A 563 -28.05 6.47 -17.10
CA PHE A 563 -27.70 7.65 -16.31
C PHE A 563 -27.40 8.86 -17.20
N TYR A 564 -26.50 8.73 -18.19
CA TYR A 564 -26.18 9.82 -19.10
C TYR A 564 -27.33 10.18 -20.05
N LEU A 565 -28.07 9.18 -20.54
CA LEU A 565 -29.24 9.43 -21.39
C LEU A 565 -30.33 10.21 -20.65
N GLN A 566 -30.53 9.94 -19.35
CA GLN A 566 -31.44 10.72 -18.51
C GLN A 566 -30.96 12.16 -18.36
N LYS A 567 -29.66 12.39 -18.12
CA LYS A 567 -29.09 13.76 -18.10
C LYS A 567 -29.29 14.50 -19.42
N GLY A 568 -29.20 13.78 -20.54
CA GLY A 568 -29.53 14.31 -21.86
C GLY A 568 -30.99 14.73 -21.98
N LEU A 569 -31.94 13.91 -21.50
CA LEU A 569 -33.37 14.24 -21.50
C LEU A 569 -33.67 15.46 -20.62
N ASP A 570 -33.06 15.52 -19.44
CA ASP A 570 -33.22 16.64 -18.51
C ASP A 570 -32.69 17.96 -19.12
N THR A 571 -31.69 17.87 -20.02
CA THR A 571 -31.07 19.03 -20.69
C THR A 571 -31.86 19.48 -21.93
N ASN A 572 -32.25 18.53 -22.78
CA ASN A 572 -33.04 18.76 -23.98
C ASN A 572 -33.99 17.56 -24.26
N PRO A 573 -35.25 17.63 -23.80
CA PRO A 573 -36.20 16.52 -23.88
C PRO A 573 -36.55 16.09 -25.30
N LEU A 574 -36.42 16.99 -26.28
CA LEU A 574 -36.77 16.73 -27.68
C LEU A 574 -35.54 16.38 -28.53
N HIS A 575 -34.38 16.12 -27.92
CA HIS A 575 -33.18 15.79 -28.70
C HIS A 575 -33.28 14.40 -29.35
N LYS A 576 -33.18 14.37 -30.69
CA LYS A 576 -33.34 13.17 -31.53
C LYS A 576 -32.50 11.98 -31.05
N GLY A 577 -31.20 12.19 -30.85
CA GLY A 577 -30.28 11.12 -30.45
C GLY A 577 -30.57 10.59 -29.04
N ILE A 578 -30.92 11.48 -28.10
CA ILE A 578 -31.19 11.08 -26.73
C ILE A 578 -32.46 10.23 -26.66
N LEU A 579 -33.55 10.68 -27.29
CA LEU A 579 -34.80 9.93 -27.34
C LEU A 579 -34.61 8.55 -27.99
N PHE A 580 -33.84 8.51 -29.07
CA PHE A 580 -33.46 7.27 -29.75
C PHE A 580 -32.70 6.31 -28.82
N GLY A 581 -31.60 6.79 -28.21
CA GLY A 581 -30.79 5.98 -27.31
C GLY A 581 -31.57 5.53 -26.06
N ASN A 582 -32.38 6.42 -25.48
CA ASN A 582 -33.18 6.14 -24.28
C ASN A 582 -34.26 5.08 -24.55
N CYS A 583 -34.93 5.14 -25.71
CA CYS A 583 -35.89 4.12 -26.15
C CYS A 583 -35.23 2.73 -26.20
N ILE A 584 -34.13 2.61 -26.96
CA ILE A 584 -33.45 1.34 -27.19
C ILE A 584 -32.90 0.76 -25.89
N VAL A 585 -32.19 1.56 -25.09
CA VAL A 585 -31.56 1.06 -23.87
C VAL A 585 -32.62 0.63 -22.86
N ASN A 586 -33.71 1.38 -22.69
CA ASN A 586 -34.81 0.96 -21.80
C ASN A 586 -35.50 -0.31 -22.29
N PHE A 587 -35.65 -0.51 -23.60
CA PHE A 587 -36.14 -1.78 -24.14
C PHE A 587 -35.20 -2.94 -23.75
N LEU A 588 -33.89 -2.78 -23.94
CA LEU A 588 -32.88 -3.81 -23.63
C LEU A 588 -32.81 -4.14 -22.13
N THR A 589 -33.07 -3.17 -21.25
CA THR A 589 -33.11 -3.40 -19.80
C THR A 589 -34.48 -3.83 -19.28
N GLY A 590 -35.48 -4.01 -20.15
CA GLY A 590 -36.83 -4.43 -19.77
C GLY A 590 -37.74 -3.33 -19.22
N ASN A 591 -37.32 -2.05 -19.24
CA ASN A 591 -38.10 -0.89 -18.84
C ASN A 591 -39.05 -0.44 -19.97
N TYR A 592 -39.99 -1.30 -20.34
CA TYR A 592 -40.81 -1.11 -21.55
C TYR A 592 -41.65 0.17 -21.53
N SER A 593 -42.15 0.62 -20.36
CA SER A 593 -42.91 1.86 -20.24
C SER A 593 -42.11 3.10 -20.67
N LYS A 594 -40.89 3.25 -20.15
CA LYS A 594 -39.98 4.36 -20.50
C LYS A 594 -39.51 4.28 -21.95
N SER A 595 -39.33 3.07 -22.47
CA SER A 595 -39.01 2.85 -23.89
C SER A 595 -40.11 3.40 -24.81
N ILE A 596 -41.37 3.09 -24.49
CA ILE A 596 -42.55 3.58 -25.24
C ILE A 596 -42.65 5.11 -25.16
N GLU A 597 -42.48 5.68 -23.97
CA GLU A 597 -42.53 7.13 -23.75
C GLU A 597 -41.50 7.89 -24.62
N SER A 598 -40.23 7.45 -24.57
CA SER A 598 -39.16 8.07 -25.35
C SER A 598 -39.35 7.86 -26.86
N GLY A 599 -39.75 6.66 -27.28
CA GLY A 599 -39.97 6.35 -28.69
C GLY A 599 -41.17 7.09 -29.29
N ASN A 600 -42.27 7.24 -28.55
CA ASN A 600 -43.40 8.04 -28.98
C ASN A 600 -43.04 9.53 -29.08
N SER A 601 -42.30 10.05 -28.10
CA SER A 601 -41.79 11.43 -28.14
C SER A 601 -40.86 11.65 -29.33
N TYR A 602 -40.03 10.65 -29.68
CA TYR A 602 -39.22 10.68 -30.90
C TYR A 602 -40.09 10.77 -32.15
N LEU A 603 -41.05 9.87 -32.31
CA LEU A 603 -41.88 9.77 -33.52
C LEU A 603 -42.74 11.03 -33.72
N GLN A 604 -43.20 11.66 -32.63
CA GLN A 604 -43.91 12.92 -32.66
C GLN A 604 -43.02 14.10 -33.06
N GLY A 605 -41.77 14.15 -32.57
CA GLY A 605 -40.87 15.28 -32.79
C GLY A 605 -40.00 15.22 -34.05
N HIS A 606 -39.69 14.02 -34.55
CA HIS A 606 -38.66 13.80 -35.59
C HIS A 606 -39.12 13.00 -36.80
N GLY A 607 -40.40 12.62 -36.85
CA GLY A 607 -40.99 11.88 -37.95
C GLY A 607 -40.72 10.37 -37.93
N GLU A 608 -41.13 9.70 -39.01
CA GLU A 608 -41.11 8.24 -39.09
C GLU A 608 -39.70 7.66 -39.09
N ASN A 609 -39.49 6.64 -38.26
CA ASN A 609 -38.22 5.91 -38.20
C ASN A 609 -38.50 4.43 -37.94
N ALA A 610 -37.98 3.57 -38.82
CA ALA A 610 -38.23 2.13 -38.79
C ALA A 610 -37.77 1.48 -37.47
N GLU A 611 -36.60 1.86 -36.96
CA GLU A 611 -36.09 1.29 -35.70
C GLU A 611 -36.93 1.74 -34.49
N MET A 612 -37.36 3.00 -34.45
CA MET A 612 -38.21 3.48 -33.36
C MET A 612 -39.56 2.78 -33.34
N TYR A 613 -40.21 2.62 -34.49
CA TYR A 613 -41.44 1.83 -34.58
C TYR A 613 -41.24 0.38 -34.15
N TYR A 614 -40.09 -0.23 -34.51
CA TYR A 614 -39.75 -1.59 -34.11
C TYR A 614 -39.59 -1.74 -32.60
N TYR A 615 -38.81 -0.85 -31.96
CA TYR A 615 -38.57 -0.91 -30.51
C TYR A 615 -39.80 -0.53 -29.70
N VAL A 616 -40.55 0.51 -30.10
CA VAL A 616 -41.82 0.88 -29.46
C VAL A 616 -42.82 -0.26 -29.57
N GLY A 617 -43.01 -0.84 -30.76
CA GLY A 617 -43.95 -1.92 -30.96
C GLY A 617 -43.63 -3.16 -30.13
N ASN A 618 -42.36 -3.55 -30.08
CA ASN A 618 -41.91 -4.65 -29.22
C ASN A 618 -42.05 -4.34 -27.72
N SER A 619 -41.75 -3.10 -27.30
CA SER A 619 -42.02 -2.66 -25.92
C SER A 619 -43.50 -2.72 -25.58
N GLN A 620 -44.39 -2.29 -26.48
CA GLN A 620 -45.85 -2.32 -26.28
C GLN A 620 -46.38 -3.74 -26.12
N ILE A 621 -45.96 -4.68 -26.98
CA ILE A 621 -46.33 -6.10 -26.83
C ILE A 621 -45.91 -6.62 -25.46
N ARG A 622 -44.66 -6.37 -25.06
CA ARG A 622 -44.13 -6.82 -23.77
C ARG A 622 -44.73 -6.09 -22.57
N ASN A 623 -45.33 -4.93 -22.78
CA ASN A 623 -46.05 -4.14 -21.77
C ASN A 623 -47.58 -4.38 -21.80
N GLY A 624 -48.07 -5.41 -22.52
CA GLY A 624 -49.48 -5.80 -22.56
C GLY A 624 -50.35 -5.06 -23.58
N GLN A 625 -49.78 -4.18 -24.40
CA GLN A 625 -50.45 -3.40 -25.45
C GLN A 625 -50.32 -4.09 -26.82
N GLN A 626 -50.82 -5.33 -26.93
CA GLN A 626 -50.50 -6.22 -28.05
C GLN A 626 -50.96 -5.69 -29.42
N GLN A 627 -52.15 -5.11 -29.52
CA GLN A 627 -52.69 -4.59 -30.78
C GLN A 627 -51.87 -3.41 -31.32
N GLN A 628 -51.67 -2.38 -30.48
CA GLN A 628 -50.86 -1.21 -30.84
C GLN A 628 -49.41 -1.59 -31.16
N GLY A 629 -48.87 -2.59 -30.44
CA GLY A 629 -47.54 -3.07 -30.68
C GLY A 629 -47.35 -3.77 -32.03
N LEU A 630 -48.33 -4.58 -32.46
CA LEU A 630 -48.32 -5.23 -33.77
C LEU A 630 -48.41 -4.20 -34.91
N GLU A 631 -49.27 -3.18 -34.78
CA GLU A 631 -49.41 -2.09 -35.75
C GLU A 631 -48.07 -1.35 -35.95
N ASN A 632 -47.39 -1.01 -34.84
CA ASN A 632 -46.08 -0.36 -34.90
C ASN A 632 -44.99 -1.27 -35.50
N ILE A 633 -45.01 -2.57 -35.23
CA ILE A 633 -44.07 -3.53 -35.85
C ILE A 633 -44.31 -3.67 -37.36
N GLU A 634 -45.57 -3.75 -37.80
CA GLU A 634 -45.89 -3.80 -39.23
C GLU A 634 -45.40 -2.54 -39.96
N LYS A 635 -45.62 -1.38 -39.35
CA LYS A 635 -45.11 -0.10 -39.86
C LYS A 635 -43.58 -0.07 -39.92
N ALA A 636 -42.90 -0.61 -38.91
CA ALA A 636 -41.44 -0.76 -38.93
C ALA A 636 -40.96 -1.61 -40.12
N TYR A 637 -41.64 -2.72 -40.41
CA TYR A 637 -41.29 -3.60 -41.53
C TYR A 637 -41.59 -3.02 -42.90
N GLN A 638 -42.60 -2.15 -43.01
CA GLN A 638 -42.87 -1.42 -44.25
C GLN A 638 -41.73 -0.41 -44.55
N LEU A 639 -41.24 0.27 -43.50
CA LEU A 639 -40.16 1.25 -43.62
C LEU A 639 -38.78 0.59 -43.81
N ASN A 640 -38.53 -0.56 -43.17
CA ASN A 640 -37.32 -1.36 -43.37
C ASN A 640 -37.62 -2.88 -43.27
N PRO A 641 -37.77 -3.58 -44.40
CA PRO A 641 -38.07 -5.01 -44.44
C PRO A 641 -37.00 -5.92 -43.78
N GLU A 642 -35.74 -5.47 -43.68
CA GLU A 642 -34.66 -6.27 -43.08
C GLU A 642 -34.89 -6.54 -41.59
N LEU A 643 -35.65 -5.68 -40.91
CA LEU A 643 -35.98 -5.84 -39.50
C LEU A 643 -36.78 -7.12 -39.20
N ARG A 644 -37.43 -7.74 -40.21
CA ARG A 644 -38.12 -9.03 -40.06
C ARG A 644 -37.19 -10.18 -39.67
N ASN A 645 -35.91 -10.08 -40.09
CA ASN A 645 -34.91 -11.11 -39.85
C ASN A 645 -34.12 -10.88 -38.55
N ARG A 646 -34.38 -9.76 -37.85
CA ARG A 646 -33.68 -9.39 -36.61
C ARG A 646 -34.19 -10.26 -35.46
N LYS A 647 -33.33 -11.14 -34.96
CA LYS A 647 -33.61 -11.92 -33.74
C LYS A 647 -33.48 -11.02 -32.52
N LEU A 648 -34.54 -10.98 -31.71
CA LEU A 648 -34.50 -10.44 -30.35
C LEU A 648 -33.86 -11.51 -29.47
N ASN A 649 -32.58 -11.36 -29.14
CA ASN A 649 -31.94 -12.14 -28.08
C ASN A 649 -32.24 -11.53 -26.72
#